data_AF-A0A350PEF4-F1
#
_entry.id   AF-A0A350PEF4-F1
#
_cell.length_a   1.000
_cell.length_b   1.000
_cell.length_c   1.000
_cell.angle_alpha   90.00
_cell.angle_beta   90.00
_cell.angle_gamma   90.00
#
_symmetry.space_group_name_H-M   'P 1'
#
loop_
_entity.id
_entity.type
_entity.pdbx_description
1 polymer ?
#
loop_
_entity_poly.entity_id
_entity_poly.type
_entity_poly.pdbx_seq_one_letter_code
_entity_poly.pdbx_strand_id
1 'polypeptide(L)'
;KNYSGKSSIIDSLLFTMFNSTSKNDRKNLNVINQNKEACFGKATISIGNLDYTIERTSTKYIKKLKGETSTEAKTDTDFSVYCPIEDGSESLNGTTRNETDKNIRKVFGNLDDFLYSSMASQLDSLSFIKEGSTKRKEILANFLDLKFFDSKYKLASDDSAHISIEKKKLENRDFNQEILELRMDLSEKEAELKQKKTLCKEYKQSTQDCASQIALIKEKIRSIPAEVIDVVKVRGSLTHKKSQMVSTRDQIQDDKRERDSKKNEYRAICDFLETYSRDTLYGQRDNIESLRNDIVELQGKLKAENNDKGRNEKRVKLLDGIPCGTSFPTCKFIKDALVAEANIPENQKRINALQSSIDLIDEQVGSMDPKLVETKIQAYEKILAERDGLSNNITNLDLKVDKNEACISTLLVEIERLEDKVAEYETNKDAIENLESLNTKLASLEYDHKNYEIKGEKCNNQILNLYKSVGSYEEKVSFIEDQKASFEALQKEYSAFDLYKQCMHPNGIAFDVIRKKLPVINEEIGKILSNIVDFEVFFEDDGKRLDIFIKHPLYDPRPLEMGSGAEKTISAMAIRLALLSVSSLPKGDIFVLDEPGTALDEENMQGFVDILSIIRNYFKTVLLISHLDTLKDCVDMQITIDKKDGYASVNA
;
A
#
# COMPACT_ATOMS: atom_id res chain seq x y z
N LYS A 1 -60.89 -22.70 -61.55
CA LYS A 1 -61.57 -21.73 -62.46
C LYS A 1 -61.32 -20.35 -61.88
N ASN A 2 -60.87 -19.37 -62.67
CA ASN A 2 -60.23 -18.08 -62.29
C ASN A 2 -58.72 -18.17 -62.07
N TYR A 3 -57.95 -18.30 -63.16
CA TYR A 3 -56.48 -18.21 -63.14
C TYR A 3 -55.95 -16.93 -63.85
N SER A 4 -56.85 -16.03 -64.24
CA SER A 4 -56.54 -14.70 -64.76
C SER A 4 -57.63 -13.73 -64.30
N GLY A 5 -57.35 -12.96 -63.24
CA GLY A 5 -58.33 -12.07 -62.62
C GLY A 5 -58.40 -10.73 -63.36
N LYS A 6 -59.59 -10.15 -63.48
CA LYS A 6 -59.76 -8.80 -64.04
C LYS A 6 -58.92 -7.76 -63.27
N SER A 7 -58.78 -7.97 -61.96
CA SER A 7 -57.94 -7.17 -61.04
C SER A 7 -56.43 -7.24 -61.33
N SER A 8 -55.96 -8.23 -62.11
CA SER A 8 -54.53 -8.37 -62.42
C SER A 8 -53.96 -7.21 -63.24
N ILE A 9 -54.81 -6.46 -63.95
CA ILE A 9 -54.40 -5.23 -64.66
C ILE A 9 -53.93 -4.17 -63.65
N ILE A 10 -54.68 -3.99 -62.57
CA ILE A 10 -54.35 -3.03 -61.51
C ILE A 10 -53.13 -3.50 -60.73
N ASP A 11 -53.06 -4.79 -60.41
CA ASP A 11 -51.86 -5.36 -59.77
C ASP A 11 -50.59 -5.18 -60.63
N SER A 12 -50.71 -5.16 -61.96
CA SER A 12 -49.59 -4.89 -62.86
C SER A 12 -49.12 -3.43 -62.78
N LEU A 13 -50.06 -2.48 -62.65
CA LEU A 13 -49.74 -1.07 -62.41
C LEU A 13 -49.09 -0.88 -61.02
N LEU A 14 -49.69 -1.45 -59.98
CA LEU A 14 -49.16 -1.40 -58.60
C LEU A 14 -47.76 -2.01 -58.51
N PHE A 15 -47.52 -3.12 -59.22
CA PHE A 15 -46.19 -3.73 -59.30
C PHE A 15 -45.20 -2.77 -59.96
N THR A 16 -45.59 -2.17 -61.09
CA THR A 16 -44.76 -1.23 -61.83
C THR A 16 -44.42 0.01 -61.01
N MET A 17 -45.36 0.54 -60.20
CA MET A 17 -45.10 1.72 -59.38
C MET A 17 -44.39 1.39 -58.07
N PHE A 18 -44.89 0.42 -57.31
CA PHE A 18 -44.56 0.22 -55.89
C PHE A 18 -43.82 -1.09 -55.59
N ASN A 19 -43.52 -1.91 -56.60
CA ASN A 19 -42.91 -3.24 -56.44
C ASN A 19 -43.77 -4.20 -55.60
N SER A 20 -45.09 -4.05 -55.65
CA SER A 20 -46.02 -4.82 -54.84
C SER A 20 -47.38 -4.90 -55.52
N THR A 21 -48.32 -5.66 -54.95
CA THR A 21 -49.66 -5.86 -55.51
C THR A 21 -50.71 -5.56 -54.45
N SER A 22 -51.97 -5.40 -54.85
CA SER A 22 -53.09 -5.20 -53.91
C SER A 22 -53.29 -6.40 -52.96
N LYS A 23 -52.71 -7.56 -53.29
CA LYS A 23 -52.90 -8.84 -52.58
C LYS A 23 -51.73 -9.18 -51.66
N ASN A 24 -51.07 -8.21 -51.04
CA ASN A 24 -50.01 -8.39 -50.03
C ASN A 24 -49.04 -9.58 -50.31
N ASP A 25 -48.74 -9.84 -51.58
CA ASP A 25 -47.92 -10.97 -51.98
C ASP A 25 -46.46 -10.55 -51.92
N ARG A 26 -45.67 -11.27 -51.12
CA ARG A 26 -44.27 -10.92 -50.84
C ARG A 26 -43.30 -11.38 -51.93
N LYS A 27 -43.75 -12.16 -52.92
CA LYS A 27 -42.88 -12.73 -53.95
C LYS A 27 -43.17 -12.12 -55.32
N ASN A 28 -42.24 -11.29 -55.81
CA ASN A 28 -42.26 -10.77 -57.19
C ASN A 28 -42.32 -11.87 -58.26
N LEU A 29 -41.89 -13.09 -57.91
CA LEU A 29 -42.04 -14.27 -58.76
C LEU A 29 -43.50 -14.52 -59.19
N ASN A 30 -44.45 -14.24 -58.31
CA ASN A 30 -45.87 -14.54 -58.54
C ASN A 30 -46.52 -13.54 -59.51
N VAL A 31 -45.87 -12.40 -59.77
CA VAL A 31 -46.29 -11.43 -60.81
C VAL A 31 -45.90 -11.94 -62.20
N ILE A 32 -44.84 -12.75 -62.31
CA ILE A 32 -44.41 -13.31 -63.59
C ILE A 32 -45.35 -14.44 -63.99
N ASN A 33 -45.84 -14.39 -65.24
CA ASN A 33 -46.64 -15.48 -65.80
C ASN A 33 -45.93 -16.83 -65.62
N GLN A 34 -46.65 -17.87 -65.19
CA GLN A 34 -46.08 -19.18 -64.91
C GLN A 34 -45.35 -19.78 -66.13
N ASN A 35 -45.81 -19.47 -67.34
CA ASN A 35 -45.27 -19.97 -68.62
C ASN A 35 -44.23 -19.04 -69.27
N LYS A 36 -43.75 -18.01 -68.56
CA LYS A 36 -42.74 -17.05 -69.07
C LYS A 36 -41.58 -16.91 -68.10
N GLU A 37 -40.41 -16.54 -68.63
CA GLU A 37 -39.18 -16.32 -67.85
C GLU A 37 -39.09 -14.92 -67.23
N ALA A 38 -39.83 -13.94 -67.78
CA ALA A 38 -39.77 -12.56 -67.33
C ALA A 38 -41.10 -11.82 -67.54
N CYS A 39 -41.27 -10.70 -66.84
CA CYS A 39 -42.30 -9.70 -67.10
C CYS A 39 -41.70 -8.28 -67.13
N PHE A 40 -42.39 -7.38 -67.83
CA PHE A 40 -42.03 -5.97 -67.98
C PHE A 40 -43.28 -5.13 -67.74
N GLY A 41 -43.12 -4.01 -67.03
CA GLY A 41 -44.14 -3.00 -66.82
C GLY A 41 -43.57 -1.61 -67.04
N LYS A 42 -44.37 -0.74 -67.69
CA LYS A 42 -44.05 0.67 -67.90
C LYS A 42 -45.27 1.51 -67.53
N ALA A 43 -45.07 2.51 -66.69
CA ALA A 43 -46.08 3.48 -66.31
C ALA A 43 -45.54 4.89 -66.56
N THR A 44 -46.30 5.70 -67.30
CA THR A 44 -46.02 7.12 -67.51
C THR A 44 -47.11 7.92 -66.82
N ILE A 45 -46.71 8.84 -65.94
CA ILE A 45 -47.61 9.60 -65.05
C ILE A 45 -47.25 11.08 -65.17
N SER A 46 -48.23 11.89 -65.56
CA SER A 46 -48.06 13.33 -65.67
C SER A 46 -48.42 14.03 -64.35
N ILE A 47 -47.52 14.87 -63.85
CA ILE A 47 -47.76 15.75 -62.70
C ILE A 47 -47.47 17.18 -63.14
N GLY A 48 -48.51 18.01 -63.23
CA GLY A 48 -48.39 19.35 -63.80
C GLY A 48 -47.92 19.27 -65.26
N ASN A 49 -46.75 19.81 -65.55
CA ASN A 49 -46.13 19.79 -66.88
C ASN A 49 -44.96 18.79 -66.98
N LEU A 50 -44.83 17.85 -66.05
CA LEU A 50 -43.73 16.87 -66.03
C LEU A 50 -44.29 15.46 -66.23
N ASP A 51 -43.65 14.69 -67.10
CA ASP A 51 -43.98 13.30 -67.38
C ASP A 51 -42.96 12.37 -66.72
N TYR A 52 -43.40 11.67 -65.70
CA TYR A 52 -42.57 10.71 -64.98
C TYR A 52 -42.77 9.32 -65.56
N THR A 53 -41.68 8.61 -65.86
CA THR A 53 -41.72 7.25 -66.39
C THR A 53 -41.06 6.28 -65.41
N ILE A 54 -41.79 5.23 -65.05
CA ILE A 54 -41.29 4.10 -64.25
C ILE A 54 -41.30 2.87 -65.13
N GLU A 55 -40.15 2.20 -65.25
CA GLU A 55 -40.02 0.92 -65.93
C GLU A 55 -39.53 -0.13 -64.93
N ARG A 56 -40.16 -1.31 -64.93
CA ARG A 56 -39.76 -2.44 -64.08
C ARG A 56 -39.71 -3.73 -64.86
N THR A 57 -38.62 -4.46 -64.66
CA THR A 57 -38.42 -5.80 -65.25
C THR A 57 -38.18 -6.81 -64.14
N SER A 58 -38.93 -7.91 -64.13
CA SER A 58 -38.67 -9.05 -63.24
C SER A 58 -38.31 -10.29 -64.05
N THR A 59 -37.19 -10.94 -63.72
CA THR A 59 -36.68 -12.15 -64.39
C THR A 59 -36.55 -13.30 -63.41
N LYS A 60 -37.01 -14.50 -63.81
CA LYS A 60 -36.86 -15.73 -63.02
C LYS A 60 -35.40 -16.17 -63.00
N TYR A 61 -34.95 -16.63 -61.84
CA TYR A 61 -33.65 -17.28 -61.70
C TYR A 61 -33.72 -18.44 -60.71
N ILE A 62 -32.82 -19.41 -60.88
CA ILE A 62 -32.71 -20.56 -59.97
C ILE A 62 -31.69 -20.22 -58.89
N LYS A 63 -32.13 -20.25 -57.64
CA LYS A 63 -31.26 -20.13 -56.47
C LYS A 63 -30.95 -21.51 -55.92
N LYS A 64 -29.67 -21.78 -55.67
CA LYS A 64 -29.18 -22.97 -54.98
C LYS A 64 -28.67 -22.56 -53.62
N LEU A 65 -29.33 -23.00 -52.55
CA LEU A 65 -28.90 -22.75 -51.18
C LEU A 65 -29.00 -24.04 -50.36
N LYS A 66 -27.91 -24.44 -49.69
CA LYS A 66 -27.86 -25.63 -48.81
C LYS A 66 -28.43 -26.93 -49.44
N GLY A 67 -28.25 -27.14 -50.74
CA GLY A 67 -28.71 -28.35 -51.44
C GLY A 67 -30.17 -28.30 -51.94
N GLU A 68 -30.94 -27.29 -51.57
CA GLU A 68 -32.29 -27.06 -52.10
C GLU A 68 -32.25 -26.08 -53.29
N THR A 69 -33.07 -26.36 -54.30
CA THR A 69 -33.27 -25.47 -55.46
C THR A 69 -34.62 -24.76 -55.31
N SER A 70 -34.60 -23.44 -55.38
CA SER A 70 -35.81 -22.61 -55.43
C SER A 70 -35.78 -21.71 -56.65
N THR A 71 -36.95 -21.45 -57.24
CA THR A 71 -37.11 -20.40 -58.24
C THR A 71 -37.39 -19.10 -57.51
N GLU A 72 -36.63 -18.05 -57.82
CA GLU A 72 -36.82 -16.68 -57.32
C GLU A 72 -36.93 -15.71 -58.51
N ALA A 73 -37.24 -14.44 -58.23
CA ALA A 73 -37.29 -13.40 -59.24
C ALA A 73 -36.37 -12.24 -58.86
N LYS A 74 -35.58 -11.77 -59.82
CA LYS A 74 -34.77 -10.55 -59.70
C LYS A 74 -35.53 -9.42 -60.38
N THR A 75 -35.65 -8.28 -59.70
CA THR A 75 -36.37 -7.10 -60.20
C THR A 75 -35.42 -5.92 -60.35
N ASP A 76 -35.41 -5.33 -61.54
CA ASP A 76 -34.71 -4.10 -61.89
C ASP A 76 -35.74 -2.98 -62.14
N THR A 77 -35.38 -1.75 -61.80
CA THR A 77 -36.26 -0.57 -61.88
C THR A 77 -35.51 0.60 -62.48
N ASP A 78 -36.15 1.31 -63.41
CA ASP A 78 -35.70 2.59 -63.95
C ASP A 78 -36.76 3.67 -63.67
N PHE A 79 -36.31 4.85 -63.26
CA PHE A 79 -37.16 6.01 -62.99
C PHE A 79 -36.57 7.27 -63.63
N SER A 80 -37.38 7.94 -64.44
CA SER A 80 -36.99 9.16 -65.14
C SER A 80 -38.13 10.18 -65.19
N VAL A 81 -37.78 11.44 -65.42
CA VAL A 81 -38.72 12.55 -65.64
C VAL A 81 -38.40 13.24 -66.96
N TYR A 82 -39.43 13.61 -67.70
CA TYR A 82 -39.36 14.38 -68.93
C TYR A 82 -40.14 15.68 -68.78
N CYS A 83 -39.53 16.80 -69.18
CA CYS A 83 -40.19 18.11 -69.23
C CYS A 83 -40.46 18.46 -70.71
N PRO A 84 -41.72 18.41 -71.19
CA PRO A 84 -42.06 18.75 -72.56
C PRO A 84 -41.78 20.21 -72.94
N ILE A 85 -41.65 21.11 -71.97
CA ILE A 85 -41.39 22.55 -72.21
C ILE A 85 -39.91 22.80 -72.51
N GLU A 86 -39.02 22.11 -71.80
CA GLU A 86 -37.56 22.27 -71.94
C GLU A 86 -36.94 21.21 -72.87
N ASP A 87 -37.75 20.24 -73.32
CA ASP A 87 -37.35 19.05 -74.09
C ASP A 87 -36.16 18.30 -73.45
N GLY A 88 -36.17 18.23 -72.11
CA GLY A 88 -35.13 17.61 -71.29
C GLY A 88 -35.64 16.39 -70.53
N SER A 89 -34.82 15.33 -70.47
CA SER A 89 -35.07 14.16 -69.63
C SER A 89 -33.97 13.98 -68.58
N GLU A 90 -34.37 13.63 -67.36
CA GLU A 90 -33.47 13.39 -66.23
C GLU A 90 -33.74 12.02 -65.61
N SER A 91 -32.68 11.29 -65.25
CA SER A 91 -32.81 10.04 -64.47
C SER A 91 -32.91 10.36 -62.98
N LEU A 92 -33.90 9.77 -62.33
CA LEU A 92 -34.15 9.91 -60.89
C LEU A 92 -33.77 8.64 -60.10
N ASN A 93 -32.93 7.79 -60.71
CA ASN A 93 -32.43 6.56 -60.11
C ASN A 93 -31.48 6.83 -58.94
N GLY A 94 -31.51 5.96 -57.93
CA GLY A 94 -30.48 5.90 -56.89
C GLY A 94 -29.33 4.98 -57.26
N THR A 95 -28.35 4.85 -56.37
CA THR A 95 -27.23 3.91 -56.54
C THR A 95 -27.67 2.45 -56.39
N THR A 96 -28.80 2.22 -55.72
CA THR A 96 -29.42 0.91 -55.54
C THR A 96 -30.90 0.95 -55.88
N ARG A 97 -31.49 -0.21 -56.23
CA ARG A 97 -32.95 -0.34 -56.46
C ARG A 97 -33.77 0.22 -55.30
N ASN A 98 -33.35 -0.02 -54.05
CA ASN A 98 -34.07 0.46 -52.87
C ASN A 98 -34.08 1.99 -52.78
N GLU A 99 -33.01 2.65 -53.22
CA GLU A 99 -32.96 4.11 -53.31
C GLU A 99 -33.86 4.63 -54.44
N THR A 100 -33.86 3.97 -55.61
CA THR A 100 -34.80 4.28 -56.69
C THR A 100 -36.26 4.12 -56.23
N ASP A 101 -36.60 3.01 -55.55
CA ASP A 101 -37.93 2.78 -54.95
C ASP A 101 -38.27 3.84 -53.88
N LYS A 102 -37.27 4.39 -53.19
CA LYS A 102 -37.46 5.51 -52.25
C LYS A 102 -37.72 6.82 -52.99
N ASN A 103 -37.04 7.07 -54.11
CA ASN A 103 -37.26 8.26 -54.93
C ASN A 103 -38.64 8.24 -55.59
N ILE A 104 -39.08 7.09 -56.12
CA ILE A 104 -40.47 6.90 -56.60
C ILE A 104 -41.46 7.24 -55.49
N ARG A 105 -41.28 6.70 -54.27
CA ARG A 105 -42.17 6.98 -53.14
C ARG A 105 -42.18 8.44 -52.67
N LYS A 106 -41.09 9.18 -52.87
CA LYS A 106 -41.07 10.63 -52.57
C LYS A 106 -41.97 11.42 -53.51
N VAL A 107 -42.12 10.97 -54.76
CA VAL A 107 -42.93 11.66 -55.78
C VAL A 107 -44.39 11.24 -55.69
N PHE A 108 -44.67 9.94 -55.59
CA PHE A 108 -46.03 9.39 -55.71
C PHE A 108 -46.67 8.91 -54.40
N GLY A 109 -45.96 8.97 -53.28
CA GLY A 109 -46.39 8.32 -52.03
C GLY A 109 -46.10 6.82 -52.02
N ASN A 110 -46.59 6.12 -51.01
CA ASN A 110 -46.42 4.67 -50.87
C ASN A 110 -47.67 3.88 -51.34
N LEU A 111 -47.56 2.54 -51.37
CA LEU A 111 -48.66 1.67 -51.78
C LEU A 111 -49.92 1.91 -50.94
N ASP A 112 -49.79 2.01 -49.62
CA ASP A 112 -50.91 2.22 -48.71
C ASP A 112 -51.59 3.57 -49.01
N ASP A 113 -50.83 4.63 -49.29
CA ASP A 113 -51.38 5.93 -49.67
C ASP A 113 -52.23 5.82 -50.95
N PHE A 114 -51.77 5.03 -51.94
CA PHE A 114 -52.54 4.75 -53.17
C PHE A 114 -53.79 3.91 -52.89
N LEU A 115 -53.68 2.86 -52.05
CA LEU A 115 -54.81 2.02 -51.66
C LEU A 115 -55.85 2.79 -50.85
N TYR A 116 -55.45 3.79 -50.08
CA TYR A 116 -56.36 4.64 -49.32
C TYR A 116 -57.03 5.73 -50.16
N SER A 117 -56.29 6.32 -51.11
CA SER A 117 -56.75 7.47 -51.89
C SER A 117 -57.42 7.11 -53.22
N SER A 118 -56.93 6.08 -53.90
CA SER A 118 -57.17 5.86 -55.34
C SER A 118 -57.69 4.46 -55.66
N MET A 119 -57.87 3.58 -54.66
CA MET A 119 -58.40 2.22 -54.87
C MET A 119 -59.39 1.80 -53.78
N ALA A 120 -60.41 1.04 -54.16
CA ALA A 120 -61.33 0.36 -53.26
C ALA A 120 -61.47 -1.10 -53.73
N SER A 121 -60.86 -2.04 -53.01
CA SER A 121 -61.06 -3.47 -53.24
C SER A 121 -62.15 -4.04 -52.31
N GLN A 122 -62.83 -5.10 -52.74
CA GLN A 122 -63.82 -5.84 -51.95
C GLN A 122 -63.33 -6.26 -50.55
N LEU A 123 -62.05 -6.66 -50.41
CA LEU A 123 -61.47 -7.07 -49.13
C LEU A 123 -61.03 -5.89 -48.26
N ASP A 124 -60.62 -4.77 -48.88
CA ASP A 124 -59.92 -3.66 -48.23
C ASP A 124 -60.76 -2.38 -48.06
N SER A 125 -61.88 -2.27 -48.79
CA SER A 125 -62.85 -1.17 -48.63
C SER A 125 -63.47 -1.12 -47.24
N LEU A 126 -63.63 -2.28 -46.59
CA LEU A 126 -64.18 -2.40 -45.25
C LEU A 126 -63.12 -2.38 -44.14
N SER A 127 -61.82 -2.36 -44.47
CA SER A 127 -60.74 -2.45 -43.47
C SER A 127 -60.89 -1.38 -42.41
N PHE A 128 -61.11 -0.13 -42.81
CA PHE A 128 -61.30 0.99 -41.88
C PHE A 128 -62.45 0.80 -40.87
N ILE A 129 -63.54 0.13 -41.28
CA ILE A 129 -64.69 -0.19 -40.41
C ILE A 129 -64.34 -1.35 -39.46
N LYS A 130 -63.58 -2.34 -39.92
CA LYS A 130 -63.19 -3.52 -39.11
C LYS A 130 -62.06 -3.24 -38.13
N GLU A 131 -61.27 -2.20 -38.37
CA GLU A 131 -60.13 -1.83 -37.54
C GLU A 131 -60.55 -1.30 -36.16
N GLY A 132 -59.73 -1.58 -35.14
CA GLY A 132 -59.94 -1.02 -33.79
C GLY A 132 -59.55 0.46 -33.68
N SER A 133 -59.98 1.11 -32.59
CA SER A 133 -59.73 2.54 -32.30
C SER A 133 -58.29 2.99 -32.58
N THR A 134 -57.27 2.25 -32.12
CA THR A 134 -55.86 2.61 -32.34
C THR A 134 -55.51 2.68 -33.82
N LYS A 135 -55.93 1.69 -34.61
CA LYS A 135 -55.62 1.64 -36.03
C LYS A 135 -56.44 2.67 -36.82
N ARG A 136 -57.69 2.93 -36.41
CA ARG A 136 -58.48 4.05 -36.97
C ARG A 136 -57.80 5.40 -36.75
N LYS A 137 -57.28 5.66 -35.54
CA LYS A 137 -56.51 6.89 -35.24
C LYS A 137 -55.27 6.99 -36.12
N GLU A 138 -54.55 5.89 -36.33
CA GLU A 138 -53.40 5.85 -37.24
C GLU A 138 -53.81 6.16 -38.68
N ILE A 139 -54.91 5.59 -39.18
CA ILE A 139 -55.41 5.85 -40.53
C ILE A 139 -55.82 7.32 -40.68
N LEU A 140 -56.56 7.89 -39.72
CA LEU A 140 -56.90 9.32 -39.74
C LEU A 140 -55.66 10.21 -39.66
N ALA A 141 -54.67 9.85 -38.83
CA ALA A 141 -53.39 10.55 -38.77
C ALA A 141 -52.67 10.52 -40.12
N ASN A 142 -52.78 9.43 -40.88
CA ASN A 142 -52.21 9.34 -42.23
C ASN A 142 -52.92 10.27 -43.20
N PHE A 143 -54.26 10.27 -43.22
CA PHE A 143 -55.04 11.14 -44.11
C PHE A 143 -54.78 12.64 -43.85
N LEU A 144 -54.54 13.01 -42.58
CA LEU A 144 -54.25 14.39 -42.16
C LEU A 144 -52.75 14.73 -42.16
N ASP A 145 -51.89 13.83 -42.64
CA ASP A 145 -50.42 13.97 -42.66
C ASP A 145 -49.80 14.32 -41.30
N LEU A 146 -50.23 13.61 -40.25
CA LEU A 146 -49.79 13.78 -38.86
C LEU A 146 -48.73 12.75 -38.43
N LYS A 147 -48.30 11.86 -39.35
CA LYS A 147 -47.28 10.81 -39.11
C LYS A 147 -45.93 11.38 -38.63
N PHE A 148 -45.63 12.63 -38.96
CA PHE A 148 -44.39 13.27 -38.51
C PHE A 148 -44.32 13.43 -36.98
N PHE A 149 -45.45 13.51 -36.27
CA PHE A 149 -45.48 13.55 -34.80
C PHE A 149 -44.94 12.25 -34.19
N ASP A 150 -45.39 11.10 -34.68
CA ASP A 150 -44.89 9.78 -34.24
C ASP A 150 -43.39 9.62 -34.53
N SER A 151 -42.93 10.13 -35.69
CA SER A 151 -41.51 10.13 -36.04
C SER A 151 -40.69 10.99 -35.07
N LYS A 152 -41.18 12.20 -34.72
CA LYS A 152 -40.55 13.08 -33.74
C LYS A 152 -40.56 12.49 -32.32
N TYR A 153 -41.63 11.79 -31.95
CA TYR A 153 -41.74 11.08 -30.68
C TYR A 153 -40.69 9.97 -30.55
N LYS A 154 -40.50 9.16 -31.61
CA LYS A 154 -39.48 8.10 -31.67
C LYS A 154 -38.07 8.68 -31.53
N LEU A 155 -37.74 9.71 -32.30
CA LEU A 155 -36.45 10.40 -32.21
C LEU A 155 -36.18 10.93 -30.79
N ALA A 156 -37.15 11.64 -30.20
CA ALA A 156 -37.00 12.14 -28.83
C ALA A 156 -36.91 11.02 -27.77
N SER A 157 -37.55 9.88 -28.02
CA SER A 157 -37.44 8.71 -27.14
C SER A 157 -36.04 8.11 -27.17
N ASP A 158 -35.45 8.01 -28.35
CA ASP A 158 -34.08 7.52 -28.54
C ASP A 158 -33.05 8.50 -27.93
N ASP A 159 -33.18 9.81 -28.22
CA ASP A 159 -32.27 10.84 -27.71
C ASP A 159 -32.31 10.95 -26.17
N SER A 160 -33.51 10.86 -25.59
CA SER A 160 -33.67 10.95 -24.13
C SER A 160 -33.29 9.67 -23.37
N ALA A 161 -33.03 8.56 -24.06
CA ALA A 161 -32.72 7.27 -23.41
C ALA A 161 -31.42 7.33 -22.60
N HIS A 162 -30.36 7.92 -23.15
CA HIS A 162 -29.08 8.07 -22.46
C HIS A 162 -29.20 8.97 -21.23
N ILE A 163 -29.83 10.14 -21.39
CA ILE A 163 -30.06 11.14 -20.33
C ILE A 163 -30.85 10.51 -19.17
N SER A 164 -31.88 9.72 -19.49
CA SER A 164 -32.68 8.97 -18.51
C SER A 164 -31.83 8.03 -17.66
N ILE A 165 -30.91 7.29 -18.30
CA ILE A 165 -30.03 6.33 -17.62
C ILE A 165 -29.04 7.06 -16.71
N GLU A 166 -28.41 8.14 -17.20
CA GLU A 166 -27.45 8.92 -16.41
C GLU A 166 -28.11 9.59 -15.21
N LYS A 167 -29.28 10.20 -15.41
CA LYS A 167 -30.09 10.76 -14.34
C LYS A 167 -30.38 9.69 -13.26
N LYS A 168 -30.85 8.50 -13.65
CA LYS A 168 -31.19 7.42 -12.70
C LYS A 168 -30.00 6.95 -11.84
N LYS A 169 -28.77 7.02 -12.36
CA LYS A 169 -27.58 6.65 -11.57
C LYS A 169 -27.33 7.59 -10.39
N LEU A 170 -27.76 8.85 -10.52
CA LEU A 170 -27.51 9.91 -9.54
C LEU A 170 -28.76 10.25 -8.69
N GLU A 171 -29.94 9.78 -9.09
CA GLU A 171 -31.24 10.11 -8.49
C GLU A 171 -31.39 9.72 -7.01
N ASN A 172 -30.69 8.65 -6.57
CA ASN A 172 -30.76 8.17 -5.19
C ASN A 172 -29.74 8.80 -4.24
N ARG A 173 -28.90 9.73 -4.72
CA ARG A 173 -27.88 10.38 -3.88
C ARG A 173 -28.42 11.66 -3.26
N ASP A 174 -28.22 11.80 -1.96
CA ASP A 174 -28.48 13.06 -1.27
C ASP A 174 -27.22 13.94 -1.29
N PHE A 175 -27.02 14.65 -2.40
CA PHE A 175 -25.90 15.56 -2.57
C PHE A 175 -25.83 16.63 -1.47
N ASN A 176 -26.97 17.08 -0.95
CA ASN A 176 -26.98 18.13 0.07
C ASN A 176 -26.45 17.59 1.39
N GLN A 177 -26.86 16.38 1.78
CA GLN A 177 -26.34 15.72 2.97
C GLN A 177 -24.85 15.39 2.83
N GLU A 178 -24.42 14.81 1.71
CA GLU A 178 -23.00 14.48 1.45
C GLU A 178 -22.11 15.74 1.52
N ILE A 179 -22.53 16.86 0.90
CA ILE A 179 -21.79 18.13 0.95
C ILE A 179 -21.74 18.67 2.39
N LEU A 180 -22.83 18.57 3.14
CA LEU A 180 -22.90 19.06 4.51
C LEU A 180 -21.94 18.30 5.42
N GLU A 181 -21.94 16.96 5.35
CA GLU A 181 -21.02 16.11 6.11
C GLU A 181 -19.55 16.42 5.77
N LEU A 182 -19.20 16.51 4.47
CA LEU A 182 -17.84 16.84 4.04
C LEU A 182 -17.40 18.25 4.47
N ARG A 183 -18.30 19.24 4.46
CA ARG A 183 -18.01 20.59 4.94
C ARG A 183 -17.82 20.65 6.45
N MET A 184 -18.55 19.82 7.20
CA MET A 184 -18.34 19.69 8.65
C MET A 184 -16.95 19.12 8.95
N ASP A 185 -16.57 18.03 8.28
CA ASP A 185 -15.23 17.42 8.40
C ASP A 185 -14.13 18.41 8.01
N LEU A 186 -14.32 19.14 6.92
CA LEU A 186 -13.39 20.17 6.46
C LEU A 186 -13.20 21.26 7.53
N SER A 187 -14.31 21.76 8.08
CA SER A 187 -14.26 22.79 9.14
C SER A 187 -13.54 22.28 10.40
N GLU A 188 -13.70 21.00 10.77
CA GLU A 188 -12.97 20.40 11.89
C GLU A 188 -11.46 20.37 11.61
N LYS A 189 -11.06 19.94 10.41
CA LYS A 189 -9.64 19.89 10.01
C LYS A 189 -9.00 21.26 9.87
N GLU A 190 -9.74 22.27 9.41
CA GLU A 190 -9.29 23.66 9.41
C GLU A 190 -9.07 24.20 10.83
N ALA A 191 -9.96 23.86 11.76
CA ALA A 191 -9.82 24.23 13.16
C ALA A 191 -8.59 23.56 13.81
N GLU A 192 -8.40 22.25 13.59
CA GLU A 192 -7.19 21.52 14.02
C GLU A 192 -5.92 22.14 13.44
N LEU A 193 -5.91 22.48 12.15
CA LEU A 193 -4.79 23.12 11.47
C LEU A 193 -4.46 24.48 12.09
N LYS A 194 -5.48 25.29 12.41
CA LYS A 194 -5.30 26.60 13.06
C LYS A 194 -4.71 26.47 14.47
N GLN A 195 -5.20 25.51 15.26
CA GLN A 195 -4.64 25.23 16.59
C GLN A 195 -3.17 24.77 16.50
N LYS A 196 -2.86 23.83 15.60
CA LYS A 196 -1.49 23.33 15.41
C LYS A 196 -0.53 24.40 14.89
N LYS A 197 -0.96 25.28 13.99
CA LYS A 197 -0.16 26.44 13.56
C LYS A 197 0.24 27.35 14.71
N THR A 198 -0.69 27.56 15.66
CA THR A 198 -0.43 28.39 16.85
C THR A 198 0.60 27.70 17.74
N LEU A 199 0.41 26.41 18.04
CA LEU A 199 1.35 25.60 18.82
C LEU A 199 2.76 25.54 18.18
N CYS A 200 2.84 25.40 16.86
CA CYS A 200 4.13 25.38 16.17
C CYS A 200 4.86 26.74 16.23
N LYS A 201 4.11 27.84 16.22
CA LYS A 201 4.69 29.18 16.46
C LYS A 201 5.24 29.30 17.87
N GLU A 202 4.52 28.80 18.88
CA GLU A 202 4.99 28.78 20.27
C GLU A 202 6.29 27.99 20.42
N TYR A 203 6.38 26.78 19.85
CA TYR A 203 7.64 26.01 19.87
C TYR A 203 8.78 26.74 19.19
N LYS A 204 8.53 27.37 18.03
CA LYS A 204 9.56 28.14 17.32
C LYS A 204 10.05 29.31 18.16
N GLN A 205 9.16 30.02 18.85
CA GLN A 205 9.52 31.10 19.76
C GLN A 205 10.37 30.58 20.92
N SER A 206 9.94 29.50 21.60
CA SER A 206 10.69 28.90 22.70
C SER A 206 12.08 28.42 22.29
N THR A 207 12.24 27.84 21.10
CA THR A 207 13.55 27.48 20.56
C THR A 207 14.44 28.71 20.39
N GLN A 208 13.89 29.81 19.86
CA GLN A 208 14.61 31.07 19.65
C GLN A 208 15.03 31.72 20.97
N ASP A 209 14.17 31.66 21.99
CA ASP A 209 14.44 32.16 23.33
C ASP A 209 15.55 31.34 24.01
N CYS A 210 15.48 30.00 23.95
CA CYS A 210 16.55 29.11 24.44
C CYS A 210 17.88 29.38 23.73
N ALA A 211 17.87 29.55 22.40
CA ALA A 211 19.09 29.83 21.62
C ALA A 211 19.74 31.15 22.06
N SER A 212 18.94 32.17 22.32
CA SER A 212 19.40 33.47 22.81
C SER A 212 20.01 33.37 24.21
N GLN A 213 19.39 32.59 25.11
CA GLN A 213 19.91 32.34 26.46
C GLN A 213 21.20 31.50 26.45
N ILE A 214 21.29 30.49 25.59
CA ILE A 214 22.50 29.69 25.37
C ILE A 214 23.65 30.60 24.91
N ALA A 215 23.41 31.49 23.95
CA ALA A 215 24.42 32.43 23.47
C ALA A 215 24.95 33.34 24.60
N LEU A 216 24.04 33.91 25.41
CA LEU A 216 24.39 34.73 26.56
C LEU A 216 25.23 33.96 27.61
N ILE A 217 24.87 32.71 27.91
CA ILE A 217 25.60 31.90 28.89
C ILE A 217 26.97 31.48 28.32
N LYS A 218 27.06 31.12 27.03
CA LYS A 218 28.34 30.81 26.37
C LYS A 218 29.28 32.00 26.36
N GLU A 219 28.77 33.21 26.15
CA GLU A 219 29.56 34.44 26.25
C GLU A 219 30.08 34.65 27.68
N LYS A 220 29.23 34.48 28.69
CA LYS A 220 29.65 34.53 30.11
C LYS A 220 30.72 33.50 30.44
N ILE A 221 30.59 32.26 29.95
CA ILE A 221 31.58 31.20 30.17
C ILE A 221 32.92 31.55 29.50
N ARG A 222 32.92 32.07 28.26
CA ARG A 222 34.15 32.50 27.56
C ARG A 222 34.90 33.63 28.27
N SER A 223 34.21 34.44 29.06
CA SER A 223 34.81 35.53 29.81
C SER A 223 35.53 35.09 31.10
N ILE A 224 35.46 33.81 31.48
CA ILE A 224 36.08 33.27 32.70
C ILE A 224 37.39 32.53 32.32
N PRO A 225 38.57 33.03 32.74
CA PRO A 225 39.83 32.34 32.53
C PRO A 225 40.11 31.37 33.68
N ALA A 226 39.92 30.07 33.50
CA ALA A 226 40.44 29.06 34.44
C ALA A 226 40.54 27.66 33.80
N GLU A 227 41.67 26.98 34.02
CA GLU A 227 41.76 25.52 33.89
C GLU A 227 40.92 24.86 35.01
N VAL A 228 40.11 23.87 34.64
CA VAL A 228 39.21 23.18 35.57
C VAL A 228 40.03 22.17 36.40
N ILE A 229 40.25 22.47 37.68
CA ILE A 229 40.91 21.60 38.65
C ILE A 229 39.84 20.80 39.43
N ASP A 230 39.87 19.47 39.33
CA ASP A 230 39.04 18.57 40.16
C ASP A 230 39.62 18.45 41.59
N VAL A 231 39.13 19.32 42.48
CA VAL A 231 39.65 19.43 43.85
C VAL A 231 39.27 18.26 44.75
N VAL A 232 38.21 17.52 44.46
CA VAL A 232 37.86 16.33 45.25
C VAL A 232 38.94 15.26 45.09
N LYS A 233 39.39 15.04 43.86
CA LYS A 233 40.45 14.08 43.56
C LYS A 233 41.82 14.53 44.08
N VAL A 234 42.12 15.83 44.00
CA VAL A 234 43.36 16.42 44.52
C VAL A 234 43.41 16.36 46.05
N ARG A 235 42.32 16.71 46.75
CA ARG A 235 42.23 16.59 48.23
C ARG A 235 42.34 15.15 48.69
N GLY A 236 41.68 14.20 48.01
CA GLY A 236 41.80 12.77 48.32
C GLY A 236 43.23 12.25 48.20
N SER A 237 43.95 12.68 47.15
CA SER A 237 45.36 12.33 46.94
C SER A 237 46.27 12.95 47.99
N LEU A 238 46.02 14.20 48.38
CA LEU A 238 46.74 14.92 49.44
C LEU A 238 46.59 14.20 50.79
N THR A 239 45.36 13.83 51.18
CA THR A 239 45.10 13.11 52.43
C THR A 239 45.80 11.76 52.45
N HIS A 240 45.73 11.00 51.35
CA HIS A 240 46.38 9.70 51.25
C HIS A 240 47.92 9.80 51.41
N LYS A 241 48.54 10.78 50.73
CA LYS A 241 49.99 11.02 50.79
C LYS A 241 50.45 11.53 52.17
N LYS A 242 49.67 12.40 52.82
CA LYS A 242 49.92 12.82 54.21
C LYS A 242 49.85 11.65 55.19
N SER A 243 48.84 10.79 55.07
CA SER A 243 48.73 9.58 55.91
C SER A 243 49.90 8.62 55.68
N GLN A 244 50.32 8.44 54.43
CA GLN A 244 51.50 7.64 54.09
C GLN A 244 52.77 8.19 54.72
N MET A 245 53.00 9.51 54.65
CA MET A 245 54.15 10.17 55.27
C MET A 245 54.17 9.98 56.79
N VAL A 246 53.02 10.13 57.47
CA VAL A 246 52.92 9.90 58.93
C VAL A 246 53.30 8.46 59.27
N SER A 247 52.73 7.48 58.56
CA SER A 247 53.03 6.06 58.82
C SER A 247 54.51 5.70 58.63
N THR A 248 55.17 6.27 57.61
CA THR A 248 56.59 6.07 57.36
C THR A 248 57.46 6.77 58.41
N ARG A 249 57.01 7.92 58.93
CA ARG A 249 57.69 8.64 60.02
C ARG A 249 57.66 7.88 61.33
N ASP A 250 56.51 7.28 61.66
CA ASP A 250 56.36 6.45 62.85
C ASP A 250 57.28 5.22 62.77
N GLN A 251 57.36 4.57 61.59
CA GLN A 251 58.29 3.47 61.35
C GLN A 251 59.76 3.86 61.52
N ILE A 252 60.17 5.04 61.05
CA ILE A 252 61.53 5.54 61.30
C ILE A 252 61.77 5.72 62.80
N GLN A 253 60.79 6.25 63.53
CA GLN A 253 60.94 6.47 64.97
C GLN A 253 61.09 5.14 65.72
N ASP A 254 60.31 4.13 65.36
CA ASP A 254 60.39 2.79 65.96
C ASP A 254 61.69 2.06 65.58
N ASP A 255 62.09 2.11 64.30
CA ASP A 255 63.36 1.52 63.84
C ASP A 255 64.57 2.20 64.53
N LYS A 256 64.53 3.53 64.74
CA LYS A 256 65.57 4.28 65.49
C LYS A 256 65.64 3.84 66.96
N ARG A 257 64.48 3.65 67.61
CA ARG A 257 64.41 3.17 69.01
C ARG A 257 65.00 1.75 69.15
N GLU A 258 64.65 0.84 68.25
CA GLU A 258 65.19 -0.53 68.26
C GLU A 258 66.71 -0.52 68.02
N ARG A 259 67.17 0.30 67.06
CA ARG A 259 68.59 0.49 66.72
C ARG A 259 69.39 1.05 67.89
N ASP A 260 68.85 2.01 68.62
CA ASP A 260 69.50 2.60 69.79
C ASP A 260 69.56 1.61 70.97
N SER A 261 68.52 0.79 71.18
CA SER A 261 68.54 -0.29 72.17
C SER A 261 69.65 -1.31 71.87
N LYS A 262 69.76 -1.77 70.62
CA LYS A 262 70.81 -2.71 70.21
C LYS A 262 72.20 -2.10 70.25
N LYS A 263 72.35 -0.80 69.97
CA LYS A 263 73.63 -0.08 70.17
C LYS A 263 74.06 -0.07 71.64
N ASN A 264 73.11 0.07 72.57
CA ASN A 264 73.42 0.03 74.00
C ASN A 264 73.85 -1.38 74.45
N GLU A 265 73.17 -2.43 73.98
CA GLU A 265 73.55 -3.83 74.23
C GLU A 265 74.93 -4.15 73.65
N TYR A 266 75.20 -3.71 72.41
CA TYR A 266 76.50 -3.88 71.75
C TYR A 266 77.62 -3.20 72.54
N ARG A 267 77.41 -1.96 73.01
CA ARG A 267 78.40 -1.25 73.85
C ARG A 267 78.68 -1.97 75.16
N ALA A 268 77.64 -2.44 75.86
CA ALA A 268 77.82 -3.18 77.10
C ALA A 268 78.66 -4.45 76.92
N ILE A 269 78.49 -5.16 75.80
CA ILE A 269 79.30 -6.34 75.46
C ILE A 269 80.74 -5.95 75.09
N CYS A 270 80.95 -4.87 74.34
CA CYS A 270 82.28 -4.36 74.03
C CYS A 270 83.05 -3.95 75.29
N ASP A 271 82.43 -3.21 76.20
CA ASP A 271 83.04 -2.77 77.47
C ASP A 271 83.43 -3.99 78.34
N PHE A 272 82.60 -5.04 78.35
CA PHE A 272 82.90 -6.29 79.04
C PHE A 272 84.07 -7.07 78.42
N LEU A 273 84.18 -7.10 77.09
CA LEU A 273 85.26 -7.79 76.40
C LEU A 273 86.62 -7.07 76.55
N GLU A 274 86.65 -5.76 76.73
CA GLU A 274 87.88 -4.99 77.01
C GLU A 274 88.48 -5.32 78.40
N THR A 275 87.66 -5.75 79.36
CA THR A 275 88.13 -6.10 80.72
C THR A 275 88.69 -7.52 80.83
N TYR A 276 88.54 -8.37 79.81
CA TYR A 276 88.98 -9.77 79.81
C TYR A 276 90.16 -9.99 78.84
N SER A 277 91.36 -10.24 79.38
CA SER A 277 92.55 -10.46 78.55
C SER A 277 92.60 -11.87 77.98
N ARG A 278 92.32 -11.98 76.67
CA ARG A 278 92.46 -13.21 75.87
C ARG A 278 93.84 -13.85 76.04
N ASP A 279 94.90 -13.05 76.02
CA ASP A 279 96.29 -13.55 76.06
C ASP A 279 96.62 -14.25 77.39
N THR A 280 96.03 -13.81 78.50
CA THR A 280 96.26 -14.43 79.81
C THR A 280 95.60 -15.79 79.95
N LEU A 281 94.41 -16.01 79.38
CA LEU A 281 93.67 -17.27 79.48
C LEU A 281 94.26 -18.36 78.57
N TYR A 282 94.61 -18.01 77.32
CA TYR A 282 95.26 -18.97 76.42
C TYR A 282 96.69 -19.28 76.86
N GLY A 283 97.43 -18.30 77.39
CA GLY A 283 98.77 -18.53 77.95
C GLY A 283 98.80 -19.43 79.18
N GLN A 284 97.75 -19.42 80.02
CA GLN A 284 97.62 -20.36 81.15
C GLN A 284 97.41 -21.81 80.67
N ARG A 285 96.63 -22.00 79.60
CA ARG A 285 96.40 -23.33 79.01
C ARG A 285 97.69 -23.91 78.43
N ASP A 286 98.45 -23.11 77.69
CA ASP A 286 99.70 -23.55 77.05
C ASP A 286 100.76 -23.93 78.10
N ASN A 287 100.81 -23.23 79.24
CA ASN A 287 101.72 -23.53 80.34
C ASN A 287 101.36 -24.86 81.06
N ILE A 288 100.08 -25.14 81.25
CA ILE A 288 99.59 -26.41 81.81
C ILE A 288 99.96 -27.60 80.90
N GLU A 289 99.86 -27.44 79.57
CA GLU A 289 100.25 -28.49 78.62
C GLU A 289 101.76 -28.76 78.66
N SER A 290 102.59 -27.72 78.76
CA SER A 290 104.04 -27.87 78.89
C SER A 290 104.42 -28.69 80.12
N LEU A 291 103.88 -28.34 81.30
CA LEU A 291 104.20 -29.03 82.56
C LEU A 291 103.72 -30.49 82.58
N ARG A 292 102.59 -30.79 81.94
CA ARG A 292 102.11 -32.18 81.79
C ARG A 292 103.05 -33.03 80.93
N ASN A 293 103.64 -32.45 79.89
CA ASN A 293 104.61 -33.17 79.06
C ASN A 293 105.89 -33.49 79.84
N ASP A 294 106.36 -32.57 80.68
CA ASP A 294 107.54 -32.77 81.52
C ASP A 294 107.36 -33.93 82.54
N ILE A 295 106.16 -34.06 83.13
CA ILE A 295 105.80 -35.18 84.02
C ILE A 295 105.94 -36.52 83.30
N VAL A 296 105.45 -36.62 82.07
CA VAL A 296 105.51 -37.87 81.29
C VAL A 296 106.95 -38.28 81.02
N GLU A 297 107.82 -37.33 80.69
CA GLU A 297 109.25 -37.61 80.45
C GLU A 297 109.95 -38.13 81.72
N LEU A 298 109.69 -37.49 82.87
CA LEU A 298 110.28 -37.87 84.16
C LEU A 298 109.79 -39.24 84.65
N GLN A 299 108.50 -39.56 84.46
CA GLN A 299 107.95 -40.88 84.78
C GLN A 299 108.62 -41.99 83.96
N GLY A 300 108.97 -41.72 82.70
CA GLY A 300 109.76 -42.63 81.87
C GLY A 300 111.14 -42.94 82.47
N LYS A 301 111.86 -41.90 82.92
CA LYS A 301 113.19 -42.03 83.56
C LYS A 301 113.11 -42.79 84.90
N LEU A 302 112.10 -42.50 85.71
CA LEU A 302 111.87 -43.17 87.00
C LEU A 302 111.68 -44.70 86.84
N LYS A 303 110.94 -45.11 85.81
CA LYS A 303 110.67 -46.52 85.53
C LYS A 303 111.93 -47.28 85.12
N ALA A 304 112.84 -46.63 84.38
CA ALA A 304 114.12 -47.23 83.98
C ALA A 304 115.02 -47.52 85.20
N GLU A 305 115.19 -46.54 86.09
CA GLU A 305 116.05 -46.69 87.27
C GLU A 305 115.52 -47.71 88.30
N ASN A 306 114.20 -47.80 88.46
CA ASN A 306 113.57 -48.85 89.29
C ASN A 306 113.88 -50.26 88.79
N ASN A 307 113.89 -50.48 87.47
CA ASN A 307 114.20 -51.78 86.89
C ASN A 307 115.67 -52.17 87.11
N ASP A 308 116.59 -51.20 86.99
CA ASP A 308 118.02 -51.44 87.22
C ASP A 308 118.32 -51.76 88.68
N LYS A 309 117.65 -51.08 89.64
CA LYS A 309 117.74 -51.42 91.06
C LYS A 309 117.30 -52.86 91.33
N GLY A 310 116.16 -53.27 90.78
CA GLY A 310 115.62 -54.62 90.96
C GLY A 310 116.51 -55.72 90.36
N ARG A 311 117.27 -55.42 89.29
CA ARG A 311 118.30 -56.34 88.76
C ARG A 311 119.48 -56.49 89.70
N ASN A 312 119.95 -55.38 90.27
CA ASN A 312 121.08 -55.40 91.20
C ASN A 312 120.74 -56.14 92.51
N GLU A 313 119.55 -55.91 93.09
CA GLU A 313 119.09 -56.62 94.30
C GLU A 313 119.03 -58.15 94.12
N LYS A 314 118.62 -58.62 92.93
CA LYS A 314 118.62 -60.06 92.61
C LYS A 314 120.04 -60.64 92.52
N ARG A 315 121.01 -59.86 92.03
CA ARG A 315 122.42 -60.28 91.93
C ARG A 315 123.07 -60.41 93.30
N VAL A 316 122.74 -59.53 94.25
CA VAL A 316 123.25 -59.59 95.63
C VAL A 316 122.72 -60.82 96.38
N LYS A 317 121.42 -61.11 96.26
CA LYS A 317 120.79 -62.26 96.96
C LYS A 317 121.38 -63.63 96.62
N LEU A 318 122.07 -63.77 95.48
CA LEU A 318 122.74 -65.02 95.10
C LEU A 318 123.93 -65.39 96.02
N LEU A 319 124.38 -64.47 96.89
CA LEU A 319 125.48 -64.70 97.84
C LEU A 319 125.07 -65.32 99.19
N ASP A 320 123.78 -65.27 99.55
CA ASP A 320 123.32 -65.78 100.85
C ASP A 320 123.47 -67.30 100.93
N GLY A 321 124.36 -67.77 101.80
CA GLY A 321 124.53 -69.19 102.14
C GLY A 321 125.89 -69.81 101.81
N ILE A 322 126.83 -69.06 101.23
CA ILE A 322 128.14 -69.61 100.84
C ILE A 322 129.21 -69.37 101.93
N PRO A 323 129.79 -70.42 102.54
CA PRO A 323 130.72 -70.31 103.67
C PRO A 323 132.09 -69.72 103.32
N CYS A 324 132.42 -69.51 102.04
CA CYS A 324 133.67 -68.86 101.63
C CYS A 324 133.63 -67.33 101.68
N GLY A 325 132.47 -66.72 101.99
CA GLY A 325 132.33 -65.27 102.18
C GLY A 325 133.01 -64.46 101.07
N THR A 326 133.81 -63.47 101.48
CA THR A 326 134.56 -62.58 100.58
C THR A 326 136.01 -63.04 100.32
N SER A 327 136.36 -64.27 100.74
CA SER A 327 137.76 -64.72 100.83
C SER A 327 138.43 -64.99 99.47
N PHE A 328 137.68 -65.03 98.37
CA PHE A 328 138.18 -65.26 97.02
C PHE A 328 137.67 -64.20 96.01
N PRO A 329 138.35 -63.04 95.92
CA PRO A 329 137.93 -61.93 95.05
C PRO A 329 138.03 -62.23 93.55
N THR A 330 138.63 -63.35 93.15
CA THR A 330 138.72 -63.81 91.76
C THR A 330 137.55 -64.70 91.32
N CYS A 331 136.60 -65.02 92.20
CA CYS A 331 135.38 -65.75 91.84
C CYS A 331 134.36 -64.83 91.15
N LYS A 332 133.95 -65.16 89.92
CA LYS A 332 133.07 -64.36 89.07
C LYS A 332 131.73 -63.99 89.72
N PHE A 333 131.12 -64.92 90.47
CA PHE A 333 129.83 -64.69 91.12
C PHE A 333 129.90 -63.73 92.31
N ILE A 334 131.05 -63.66 93.00
CA ILE A 334 131.24 -62.81 94.18
C ILE A 334 131.55 -61.36 93.77
N LYS A 335 132.30 -61.17 92.68
CA LYS A 335 132.60 -59.85 92.14
C LYS A 335 131.36 -59.13 91.60
N ASP A 336 130.52 -59.82 90.83
CA ASP A 336 129.32 -59.22 90.23
C ASP A 336 128.28 -58.83 91.29
N ALA A 337 128.20 -59.62 92.37
CA ALA A 337 127.29 -59.35 93.48
C ALA A 337 127.77 -58.19 94.37
N LEU A 338 129.08 -58.03 94.61
CA LEU A 338 129.62 -56.86 95.33
C LEU A 338 129.44 -55.54 94.55
N VAL A 339 129.59 -55.56 93.22
CA VAL A 339 129.32 -54.36 92.37
C VAL A 339 127.82 -54.04 92.37
N ALA A 340 126.96 -55.06 92.32
CA ALA A 340 125.53 -54.86 92.43
C ALA A 340 125.14 -54.26 93.81
N GLU A 341 125.76 -54.73 94.90
CA GLU A 341 125.53 -54.21 96.26
C GLU A 341 125.92 -52.74 96.40
N ALA A 342 127.03 -52.33 95.79
CA ALA A 342 127.47 -50.94 95.78
C ALA A 342 126.55 -50.00 94.99
N ASN A 343 125.87 -50.50 93.94
CA ASN A 343 125.01 -49.68 93.07
C ASN A 343 123.58 -49.49 93.61
N ILE A 344 123.05 -50.43 94.41
CA ILE A 344 121.66 -50.37 94.93
C ILE A 344 121.34 -49.05 95.68
N PRO A 345 122.21 -48.51 96.56
CA PRO A 345 121.96 -47.23 97.23
C PRO A 345 121.92 -46.04 96.27
N GLU A 346 122.73 -46.08 95.20
CA GLU A 346 122.79 -45.01 94.20
C GLU A 346 121.54 -45.00 93.32
N ASN A 347 121.08 -46.18 92.88
CA ASN A 347 119.79 -46.32 92.20
C ASN A 347 118.63 -45.81 93.07
N GLN A 348 118.60 -46.13 94.37
CA GLN A 348 117.53 -45.65 95.26
C GLN A 348 117.53 -44.12 95.42
N LYS A 349 118.71 -43.49 95.48
CA LYS A 349 118.80 -42.01 95.52
C LYS A 349 118.23 -41.38 94.26
N ARG A 350 118.53 -41.93 93.07
CA ARG A 350 117.99 -41.41 91.80
C ARG A 350 116.49 -41.60 91.68
N ILE A 351 115.98 -42.76 92.10
CA ILE A 351 114.53 -43.02 92.12
C ILE A 351 113.81 -42.00 93.01
N ASN A 352 114.30 -41.78 94.23
CA ASN A 352 113.68 -40.80 95.13
C ASN A 352 113.75 -39.37 94.57
N ALA A 353 114.87 -38.97 93.97
CA ALA A 353 115.02 -37.64 93.36
C ALA A 353 114.08 -37.43 92.17
N LEU A 354 113.93 -38.45 91.30
CA LEU A 354 113.01 -38.42 90.18
C LEU A 354 111.55 -38.40 90.65
N GLN A 355 111.19 -39.16 91.68
CA GLN A 355 109.84 -39.17 92.23
C GLN A 355 109.47 -37.81 92.83
N SER A 356 110.34 -37.22 93.65
CA SER A 356 110.09 -35.88 94.21
C SER A 356 109.96 -34.79 93.14
N SER A 357 110.66 -34.92 92.01
CA SER A 357 110.54 -33.98 90.90
C SER A 357 109.20 -34.11 90.17
N ILE A 358 108.70 -35.34 90.01
CA ILE A 358 107.38 -35.60 89.42
C ILE A 358 106.28 -35.03 90.33
N ASP A 359 106.34 -35.33 91.63
CA ASP A 359 105.31 -34.90 92.58
C ASP A 359 105.22 -33.36 92.66
N LEU A 360 106.37 -32.67 92.58
CA LEU A 360 106.42 -31.20 92.59
C LEU A 360 105.74 -30.58 91.35
N ILE A 361 105.97 -31.15 90.16
CA ILE A 361 105.36 -30.63 88.92
C ILE A 361 103.87 -30.98 88.88
N ASP A 362 103.46 -32.15 89.39
CA ASP A 362 102.05 -32.55 89.47
C ASP A 362 101.26 -31.63 90.42
N GLU A 363 101.87 -31.21 91.54
CA GLU A 363 101.29 -30.22 92.46
C GLU A 363 101.15 -28.84 91.79
N GLN A 364 102.12 -28.43 90.96
CA GLN A 364 102.05 -27.20 90.17
C GLN A 364 100.90 -27.24 89.15
N VAL A 365 100.74 -28.33 88.40
CA VAL A 365 99.64 -28.52 87.45
C VAL A 365 98.28 -28.53 88.16
N GLY A 366 98.19 -29.16 89.34
CA GLY A 366 96.99 -29.18 90.15
C GLY A 366 96.56 -27.80 90.64
N SER A 367 97.53 -26.97 91.06
CA SER A 367 97.27 -25.60 91.54
C SER A 367 96.69 -24.65 90.49
N MET A 368 96.87 -24.95 89.20
CA MET A 368 96.42 -24.13 88.08
C MET A 368 94.98 -24.43 87.61
N ASP A 369 94.28 -25.39 88.24
CA ASP A 369 92.88 -25.80 87.97
C ASP A 369 92.48 -25.82 86.47
N PRO A 370 92.97 -26.80 85.69
CA PRO A 370 92.81 -26.84 84.23
C PRO A 370 91.36 -26.79 83.72
N LYS A 371 90.38 -27.26 84.51
CA LYS A 371 88.96 -27.26 84.12
C LYS A 371 88.36 -25.87 84.14
N LEU A 372 88.77 -25.04 85.09
CA LEU A 372 88.27 -23.68 85.22
C LEU A 372 88.74 -22.78 84.07
N VAL A 373 89.99 -22.97 83.62
CA VAL A 373 90.57 -22.24 82.48
C VAL A 373 89.78 -22.51 81.19
N GLU A 374 89.49 -23.79 80.89
CA GLU A 374 88.73 -24.18 79.69
C GLU A 374 87.29 -23.63 79.69
N THR A 375 86.62 -23.65 80.85
CA THR A 375 85.25 -23.12 80.99
C THR A 375 85.19 -21.62 80.73
N LYS A 376 86.23 -20.86 81.15
CA LYS A 376 86.33 -19.42 80.91
C LYS A 376 86.52 -19.08 79.43
N ILE A 377 87.24 -19.91 78.68
CA ILE A 377 87.46 -19.73 77.23
C ILE A 377 86.15 -19.89 76.47
N GLN A 378 85.37 -20.94 76.75
CA GLN A 378 84.08 -21.18 76.07
C GLN A 378 83.07 -20.06 76.32
N ALA A 379 83.02 -19.51 77.53
CA ALA A 379 82.15 -18.38 77.86
C ALA A 379 82.54 -17.12 77.07
N TYR A 380 83.84 -16.88 76.88
CA TYR A 380 84.37 -15.73 76.13
C TYR A 380 84.01 -15.80 74.63
N GLU A 381 84.15 -16.97 74.00
CA GLU A 381 83.81 -17.18 72.58
C GLU A 381 82.30 -16.96 72.30
N LYS A 382 81.43 -17.35 73.24
CA LYS A 382 79.97 -17.14 73.12
C LYS A 382 79.61 -15.65 73.10
N ILE A 383 80.22 -14.85 73.97
CA ILE A 383 79.98 -13.40 74.06
C ILE A 383 80.47 -12.68 72.80
N LEU A 384 81.56 -13.15 72.18
CA LEU A 384 82.03 -12.63 70.89
C LEU A 384 81.03 -12.85 69.75
N ALA A 385 80.38 -14.02 69.69
CA ALA A 385 79.37 -14.31 68.68
C ALA A 385 78.12 -13.42 68.83
N GLU A 386 77.70 -13.15 70.07
CA GLU A 386 76.57 -12.24 70.37
C GLU A 386 76.87 -10.79 69.95
N ARG A 387 78.11 -10.32 70.17
CA ARG A 387 78.58 -9.00 69.70
C ARG A 387 78.42 -8.84 68.18
N ASP A 388 78.89 -9.82 67.42
CA ASP A 388 78.88 -9.74 65.95
C ASP A 388 77.46 -9.81 65.37
N GLY A 389 76.57 -10.59 66.01
CA GLY A 389 75.13 -10.61 65.69
C GLY A 389 74.46 -9.25 65.90
N LEU A 390 74.76 -8.56 67.01
CA LEU A 390 74.22 -7.23 67.29
C LEU A 390 74.72 -6.17 66.28
N SER A 391 75.98 -6.23 65.87
CA SER A 391 76.56 -5.31 64.86
C SER A 391 75.81 -5.36 63.52
N ASN A 392 75.52 -6.56 63.02
CA ASN A 392 74.79 -6.75 61.77
C ASN A 392 73.35 -6.23 61.86
N ASN A 393 72.68 -6.45 62.99
CA ASN A 393 71.32 -5.94 63.22
C ASN A 393 71.27 -4.41 63.24
N ILE A 394 72.25 -3.76 63.88
CA ILE A 394 72.37 -2.31 63.90
C ILE A 394 72.51 -1.76 62.47
N THR A 395 73.37 -2.38 61.66
CA THR A 395 73.63 -1.95 60.26
C THR A 395 72.38 -2.08 59.39
N ASN A 396 71.62 -3.17 59.54
CA ASN A 396 70.37 -3.37 58.80
C ASN A 396 69.29 -2.35 59.19
N LEU A 397 69.20 -1.98 60.47
CA LEU A 397 68.27 -0.96 60.94
C LEU A 397 68.68 0.44 60.44
N ASP A 398 69.97 0.76 60.39
CA ASP A 398 70.47 2.03 59.83
C ASP A 398 70.08 2.17 58.34
N LEU A 399 70.29 1.12 57.53
CA LEU A 399 69.87 1.12 56.11
C LEU A 399 68.35 1.30 55.92
N LYS A 400 67.55 0.72 56.82
CA LYS A 400 66.09 0.81 56.77
C LYS A 400 65.60 2.23 57.11
N VAL A 401 66.24 2.87 58.09
CA VAL A 401 66.00 4.27 58.46
C VAL A 401 66.31 5.19 57.28
N ASP A 402 67.48 5.06 56.65
CA ASP A 402 67.89 5.92 55.53
C ASP A 402 66.93 5.80 54.33
N LYS A 403 66.49 4.58 54.00
CA LYS A 403 65.53 4.34 52.93
C LYS A 403 64.18 5.02 53.20
N ASN A 404 63.71 4.94 54.43
CA ASN A 404 62.44 5.56 54.82
C ASN A 404 62.56 7.09 54.90
N GLU A 405 63.71 7.65 55.30
CA GLU A 405 63.97 9.10 55.27
C GLU A 405 63.96 9.66 53.83
N ALA A 406 64.54 8.92 52.88
CA ALA A 406 64.46 9.27 51.46
C ALA A 406 63.01 9.24 50.93
N CYS A 407 62.20 8.27 51.37
CA CYS A 407 60.77 8.17 51.03
C CYS A 407 59.95 9.35 51.58
N ILE A 408 60.24 9.81 52.80
CA ILE A 408 59.60 11.02 53.34
C ILE A 408 59.93 12.25 52.49
N SER A 409 61.18 12.37 52.05
CA SER A 409 61.63 13.51 51.25
C SER A 409 60.88 13.61 49.92
N THR A 410 60.62 12.48 49.26
CA THR A 410 59.82 12.47 48.01
C THR A 410 58.34 12.74 48.26
N LEU A 411 57.76 12.19 49.33
CA LEU A 411 56.37 12.45 49.70
C LEU A 411 56.13 13.94 50.04
N LEU A 412 57.11 14.63 50.65
CA LEU A 412 57.00 16.07 50.94
C LEU A 412 56.87 16.93 49.68
N VAL A 413 57.68 16.66 48.65
CA VAL A 413 57.62 17.38 47.36
C VAL A 413 56.29 17.15 46.65
N GLU A 414 55.75 15.93 46.73
CA GLU A 414 54.44 15.62 46.15
C GLU A 414 53.28 16.31 46.90
N ILE A 415 53.37 16.38 48.23
CA ILE A 415 52.40 17.07 49.09
C ILE A 415 52.41 18.57 48.77
N GLU A 416 53.57 19.21 48.70
CA GLU A 416 53.71 20.64 48.39
C GLU A 416 53.06 21.01 47.04
N ARG A 417 53.33 20.22 45.98
CA ARG A 417 52.69 20.40 44.66
C ARG A 417 51.17 20.25 44.70
N LEU A 418 50.64 19.37 45.54
CA LEU A 418 49.20 19.18 45.68
C LEU A 418 48.57 20.29 46.53
N GLU A 419 49.29 20.84 47.51
CA GLU A 419 48.87 21.99 48.31
C GLU A 419 48.80 23.27 47.46
N ASP A 420 49.78 23.50 46.58
CA ASP A 420 49.78 24.62 45.64
C ASP A 420 48.54 24.59 44.72
N LYS A 421 48.18 23.41 44.20
CA LYS A 421 46.98 23.22 43.38
C LYS A 421 45.68 23.44 44.15
N VAL A 422 45.65 23.12 45.44
CA VAL A 422 44.49 23.39 46.30
C VAL A 422 44.39 24.89 46.60
N ALA A 423 45.52 25.58 46.83
CA ALA A 423 45.55 27.02 47.05
C ALA A 423 45.10 27.80 45.81
N GLU A 424 45.56 27.41 44.63
CA GLU A 424 45.13 27.98 43.35
C GLU A 424 43.62 27.85 43.14
N TYR A 425 43.04 26.71 43.53
CA TYR A 425 41.59 26.53 43.53
C TYR A 425 40.88 27.42 44.55
N GLU A 426 41.34 27.49 45.80
CA GLU A 426 40.67 28.31 46.82
C GLU A 426 40.67 29.79 46.48
N THR A 427 41.71 30.26 45.79
CA THR A 427 41.81 31.64 45.29
C THR A 427 40.78 31.93 44.16
N ASN A 428 40.37 30.89 43.42
CA ASN A 428 39.46 30.99 42.27
C ASN A 428 38.09 30.34 42.50
N LYS A 429 37.76 29.97 43.74
CA LYS A 429 36.58 29.17 44.12
C LYS A 429 35.27 29.75 43.59
N ASP A 430 35.05 31.05 43.80
CA ASP A 430 33.81 31.73 43.37
C ASP A 430 33.68 31.78 41.85
N ALA A 431 34.79 31.86 41.11
CA ALA A 431 34.79 31.84 39.66
C ALA A 431 34.44 30.44 39.12
N ILE A 432 34.98 29.38 39.75
CA ILE A 432 34.78 27.98 39.34
C ILE A 432 33.37 27.48 39.70
N GLU A 433 32.86 27.75 40.90
CA GLU A 433 31.48 27.39 41.30
C GLU A 433 30.44 28.11 40.42
N ASN A 434 30.69 29.38 40.06
CA ASN A 434 29.87 30.08 39.08
C ASN A 434 29.93 29.41 37.70
N LEU A 435 31.11 28.99 37.23
CA LEU A 435 31.29 28.31 35.95
C LEU A 435 30.55 26.97 35.90
N GLU A 436 30.61 26.17 36.97
CA GLU A 436 29.89 24.90 37.07
C GLU A 436 28.36 25.10 37.07
N SER A 437 27.87 26.10 37.79
CA SER A 437 26.45 26.46 37.78
C SER A 437 25.97 26.93 36.40
N LEU A 438 26.82 27.69 35.68
CA LEU A 438 26.56 28.16 34.32
C LEU A 438 26.58 26.99 33.33
N ASN A 439 27.51 26.03 33.48
CA ASN A 439 27.55 24.82 32.65
C ASN A 439 26.32 23.93 32.86
N THR A 440 25.83 23.82 34.09
CA THR A 440 24.63 23.03 34.38
C THR A 440 23.39 23.68 33.75
N LYS A 441 23.26 25.01 33.86
CA LYS A 441 22.22 25.79 33.17
C LYS A 441 22.35 25.71 31.65
N LEU A 442 23.58 25.73 31.13
CA LEU A 442 23.84 25.59 29.71
C LEU A 442 23.36 24.23 29.21
N ALA A 443 23.71 23.15 29.91
CA ALA A 443 23.29 21.80 29.57
C ALA A 443 21.75 21.64 29.61
N SER A 444 21.08 22.20 30.61
CA SER A 444 19.61 22.16 30.67
C SER A 444 18.95 22.95 29.53
N LEU A 445 19.48 24.13 29.20
CA LEU A 445 18.95 24.93 28.10
C LEU A 445 19.24 24.31 26.73
N GLU A 446 20.40 23.68 26.53
CA GLU A 446 20.72 22.93 25.31
C GLU A 446 19.80 21.72 25.15
N TYR A 447 19.47 21.04 26.25
CA TYR A 447 18.47 19.96 26.26
C TYR A 447 17.07 20.47 25.89
N ASP A 448 16.61 21.57 26.50
CA ASP A 448 15.31 22.17 26.20
C ASP A 448 15.24 22.69 24.77
N HIS A 449 16.29 23.33 24.28
CA HIS A 449 16.40 23.78 22.88
C HIS A 449 16.17 22.62 21.92
N LYS A 450 16.92 21.51 22.12
CA LYS A 450 16.80 20.31 21.28
C LYS A 450 15.41 19.67 21.39
N ASN A 451 14.81 19.68 22.57
CA ASN A 451 13.44 19.20 22.76
C ASN A 451 12.40 20.05 22.02
N TYR A 452 12.49 21.38 22.11
CA TYR A 452 11.58 22.28 21.39
C TYR A 452 11.79 22.20 19.88
N GLU A 453 13.02 22.03 19.40
CA GLU A 453 13.33 21.81 17.99
C GLU A 453 12.65 20.53 17.47
N ILE A 454 12.81 19.40 18.17
CA ILE A 454 12.14 18.13 17.81
C ILE A 454 10.61 18.27 17.85
N LYS A 455 10.06 18.96 18.86
CA LYS A 455 8.62 19.22 18.95
C LYS A 455 8.14 20.11 17.80
N GLY A 456 8.92 21.12 17.42
CA GLY A 456 8.68 22.01 16.29
C GLY A 456 8.64 21.26 14.96
N GLU A 457 9.63 20.41 14.69
CA GLU A 457 9.66 19.57 13.49
C GLU A 457 8.46 18.61 13.41
N LYS A 458 8.14 17.92 14.51
CA LYS A 458 6.95 17.05 14.59
C LYS A 458 5.67 17.83 14.34
N CYS A 459 5.55 19.04 14.90
CA CYS A 459 4.38 19.88 14.71
C CYS A 459 4.26 20.37 13.25
N ASN A 460 5.36 20.76 12.61
CA ASN A 460 5.39 21.12 11.20
C ASN A 460 4.98 19.96 10.29
N ASN A 461 5.45 18.74 10.58
CA ASN A 461 5.03 17.54 9.83
C ASN A 461 3.52 17.27 9.99
N GLN A 462 2.96 17.48 11.19
CA GLN A 462 1.51 17.40 11.41
C GLN A 462 0.74 18.46 10.61
N ILE A 463 1.24 19.70 10.56
CA ILE A 463 0.67 20.78 9.75
C ILE A 463 0.64 20.42 8.27
N LEU A 464 1.75 19.87 7.73
CA LEU A 464 1.82 19.43 6.34
C LEU A 464 0.80 18.33 6.02
N ASN A 465 0.61 17.38 6.93
CA ASN A 465 -0.41 16.34 6.78
C ASN A 465 -1.83 16.92 6.83
N LEU A 466 -2.10 17.84 7.77
CA LEU A 466 -3.39 18.52 7.85
C LEU A 466 -3.69 19.36 6.61
N TYR A 467 -2.71 20.04 6.01
CA TYR A 467 -2.89 20.74 4.73
C TYR A 467 -3.31 19.78 3.61
N LYS A 468 -2.67 18.60 3.51
CA LYS A 468 -3.06 17.58 2.52
C LYS A 468 -4.48 17.10 2.77
N SER A 469 -4.86 16.89 4.02
CA SER A 469 -6.22 16.49 4.39
C SER A 469 -7.24 17.57 4.01
N VAL A 470 -7.01 18.82 4.39
CA VAL A 470 -7.87 19.97 4.04
C VAL A 470 -8.05 20.05 2.52
N GLY A 471 -6.96 20.06 1.75
CA GLY A 471 -7.05 20.09 0.29
C GLY A 471 -7.81 18.91 -0.31
N SER A 472 -7.66 17.70 0.26
CA SER A 472 -8.44 16.53 -0.18
C SER A 472 -9.93 16.66 0.11
N TYR A 473 -10.32 17.23 1.26
CA TYR A 473 -11.72 17.48 1.59
C TYR A 473 -12.30 18.61 0.71
N GLU A 474 -11.57 19.69 0.46
CA GLU A 474 -11.95 20.75 -0.48
C GLU A 474 -12.21 20.20 -1.88
N GLU A 475 -11.31 19.37 -2.41
CA GLU A 475 -11.46 18.73 -3.72
C GLU A 475 -12.68 17.80 -3.77
N LYS A 476 -12.92 17.02 -2.70
CA LYS A 476 -14.12 16.19 -2.60
C LYS A 476 -15.40 17.02 -2.57
N VAL A 477 -15.44 18.12 -1.83
CA VAL A 477 -16.60 19.03 -1.80
C VAL A 477 -16.87 19.58 -3.21
N SER A 478 -15.85 20.12 -3.87
CA SER A 478 -15.96 20.64 -5.25
C SER A 478 -16.47 19.57 -6.21
N PHE A 479 -15.94 18.35 -6.13
CA PHE A 479 -16.35 17.24 -6.99
C PHE A 479 -17.83 16.88 -6.82
N ILE A 480 -18.33 16.84 -5.58
CA ILE A 480 -19.74 16.55 -5.31
C ILE A 480 -20.64 17.70 -5.75
N GLU A 481 -20.20 18.95 -5.60
CA GLU A 481 -20.90 20.14 -6.11
C GLU A 481 -21.02 20.12 -7.64
N ASP A 482 -19.94 19.77 -8.36
CA ASP A 482 -19.95 19.62 -9.81
C ASP A 482 -20.90 18.51 -10.27
N GLN A 483 -20.91 17.38 -9.56
CA GLN A 483 -21.84 16.28 -9.83
C GLN A 483 -23.30 16.68 -9.59
N LYS A 484 -23.57 17.46 -8.53
CA LYS A 484 -24.90 17.98 -8.25
C LYS A 484 -25.36 18.93 -9.38
N ALA A 485 -24.51 19.86 -9.81
CA ALA A 485 -24.83 20.77 -10.91
C ALA A 485 -25.11 20.01 -12.22
N SER A 486 -24.29 18.99 -12.52
CA SER A 486 -24.51 18.11 -13.67
C SER A 486 -25.84 17.35 -13.58
N PHE A 487 -26.19 16.83 -12.40
CA PHE A 487 -27.47 16.16 -12.18
C PHE A 487 -28.67 17.10 -12.37
N GLU A 488 -28.60 18.33 -11.84
CA GLU A 488 -29.64 19.35 -12.03
C GLU A 488 -29.81 19.72 -13.52
N ALA A 489 -28.71 19.81 -14.28
CA ALA A 489 -28.74 20.04 -15.72
C ALA A 489 -29.41 18.88 -16.46
N LEU A 490 -29.02 17.63 -16.17
CA LEU A 490 -29.64 16.42 -16.72
C LEU A 490 -31.14 16.34 -16.38
N GLN A 491 -31.53 16.71 -15.16
CA GLN A 491 -32.92 16.73 -14.74
C GLN A 491 -33.74 17.75 -15.54
N LYS A 492 -33.19 18.95 -15.77
CA LYS A 492 -33.82 19.97 -16.59
C LYS A 492 -33.95 19.53 -18.05
N GLU A 493 -32.88 18.98 -18.62
CA GLU A 493 -32.88 18.47 -19.99
C GLU A 493 -33.90 17.33 -20.16
N TYR A 494 -33.89 16.35 -19.25
CA TYR A 494 -34.86 15.26 -19.25
C TYR A 494 -36.30 15.77 -19.14
N SER A 495 -36.56 16.78 -18.30
CA SER A 495 -37.90 17.37 -18.16
C SER A 495 -38.40 18.00 -19.47
N ALA A 496 -37.50 18.65 -20.23
CA ALA A 496 -37.84 19.19 -21.53
C ALA A 496 -38.17 18.08 -22.54
N PHE A 497 -37.37 17.01 -22.56
CA PHE A 497 -37.66 15.84 -23.38
C PHE A 497 -38.96 15.13 -22.99
N ASP A 498 -39.27 15.04 -21.70
CA ASP A 498 -40.50 14.42 -21.22
C ASP A 498 -41.73 15.20 -21.70
N LEU A 499 -41.73 16.53 -21.51
CA LEU A 499 -42.78 17.41 -22.04
C LEU A 499 -42.91 17.29 -23.56
N TYR A 500 -41.79 17.32 -24.28
CA TYR A 500 -41.78 17.19 -25.74
C TYR A 500 -42.37 15.84 -26.20
N LYS A 501 -41.98 14.74 -25.54
CA LYS A 501 -42.53 13.40 -25.83
C LYS A 501 -44.03 13.35 -25.57
N GLN A 502 -44.52 13.92 -24.47
CA GLN A 502 -45.95 14.00 -24.19
C GLN A 502 -46.70 14.75 -25.31
N CYS A 503 -46.15 15.87 -25.79
CA CYS A 503 -46.74 16.64 -26.89
C CYS A 503 -46.75 15.87 -28.23
N MET A 504 -45.64 15.20 -28.57
CA MET A 504 -45.47 14.49 -29.84
C MET A 504 -46.08 13.08 -29.85
N HIS A 505 -46.48 12.56 -28.70
CA HIS A 505 -47.09 11.24 -28.58
C HIS A 505 -48.33 11.11 -29.49
N PRO A 506 -48.67 9.91 -30.01
CA PRO A 506 -49.85 9.71 -30.85
C PRO A 506 -51.16 10.19 -30.23
N ASN A 507 -51.30 10.11 -28.91
CA ASN A 507 -52.45 10.65 -28.15
C ASN A 507 -52.29 12.11 -27.69
N GLY A 508 -51.21 12.79 -28.09
CA GLY A 508 -50.96 14.20 -27.80
C GLY A 508 -51.53 15.11 -28.89
N ILE A 509 -50.70 16.02 -29.40
CA ILE A 509 -51.12 17.05 -30.37
C ILE A 509 -51.77 16.43 -31.62
N ALA A 510 -51.23 15.31 -32.12
CA ALA A 510 -51.78 14.63 -33.30
C ALA A 510 -53.25 14.22 -33.10
N PHE A 511 -53.59 13.62 -31.97
CA PHE A 511 -54.97 13.22 -31.68
C PHE A 511 -55.88 14.42 -31.38
N ASP A 512 -55.35 15.47 -30.74
CA ASP A 512 -56.11 16.71 -30.55
C ASP A 512 -56.48 17.38 -31.88
N VAL A 513 -55.60 17.33 -32.88
CA VAL A 513 -55.89 17.79 -34.25
C VAL A 513 -56.97 16.91 -34.89
N ILE A 514 -56.87 15.59 -34.77
CA ILE A 514 -57.90 14.65 -35.27
C ILE A 514 -59.26 15.01 -34.66
N ARG A 515 -59.35 15.13 -33.34
CA ARG A 515 -60.60 15.46 -32.62
C ARG A 515 -61.23 16.76 -33.11
N LYS A 516 -60.42 17.80 -33.33
CA LYS A 516 -60.90 19.08 -33.88
C LYS A 516 -61.38 18.99 -35.33
N LYS A 517 -60.92 17.99 -36.10
CA LYS A 517 -61.31 17.75 -37.49
C LYS A 517 -62.47 16.77 -37.63
N LEU A 518 -62.78 15.95 -36.63
CA LEU A 518 -63.92 15.02 -36.67
C LEU A 518 -65.26 15.69 -37.05
N PRO A 519 -65.64 16.87 -36.52
CA PRO A 519 -66.89 17.52 -36.92
C PRO A 519 -66.94 17.85 -38.42
N VAL A 520 -65.82 18.30 -38.99
CA VAL A 520 -65.71 18.59 -40.43
C VAL A 520 -65.83 17.31 -41.25
N ILE A 521 -65.17 16.22 -40.81
CA ILE A 521 -65.28 14.91 -41.46
C ILE A 521 -66.73 14.41 -41.43
N ASN A 522 -67.41 14.52 -40.29
CA ASN A 522 -68.81 14.11 -40.14
C ASN A 522 -69.75 14.92 -41.04
N GLU A 523 -69.53 16.23 -41.17
CA GLU A 523 -70.29 17.08 -42.08
C GLU A 523 -70.12 16.64 -43.54
N GLU A 524 -68.90 16.31 -43.96
CA GLU A 524 -68.60 15.82 -45.31
C GLU A 524 -69.23 14.44 -45.58
N ILE A 525 -69.21 13.53 -44.59
CA ILE A 525 -69.92 12.24 -44.69
C ILE A 525 -71.43 12.47 -44.87
N GLY A 526 -72.02 13.36 -44.06
CA GLY A 526 -73.43 13.70 -44.13
C GLY A 526 -73.83 14.25 -45.51
N LYS A 527 -73.02 15.16 -46.08
CA LYS A 527 -73.26 15.70 -47.43
C LYS A 527 -73.30 14.60 -48.49
N ILE A 528 -72.39 13.62 -48.42
CA ILE A 528 -72.33 12.51 -49.38
C ILE A 528 -73.55 11.59 -49.21
N LEU A 529 -73.97 11.28 -47.99
CA LEU A 529 -75.06 10.32 -47.74
C LEU A 529 -76.48 10.91 -47.87
N SER A 530 -76.66 12.20 -47.61
CA SER A 530 -77.97 12.87 -47.43
C SER A 530 -78.99 12.70 -48.56
N ASN A 531 -78.55 12.44 -49.80
CA ASN A 531 -79.41 12.27 -50.97
C ASN A 531 -79.40 10.84 -51.53
N ILE A 532 -78.78 9.90 -50.82
CA ILE A 532 -78.53 8.53 -51.30
C ILE A 532 -79.20 7.51 -50.39
N VAL A 533 -79.12 7.72 -49.07
CA VAL A 533 -79.61 6.75 -48.07
C VAL A 533 -80.34 7.44 -46.94
N ASP A 534 -81.30 6.74 -46.35
CA ASP A 534 -82.08 7.19 -45.18
C ASP A 534 -81.39 6.87 -43.84
N PHE A 535 -80.06 6.99 -43.77
CA PHE A 535 -79.31 6.82 -42.52
C PHE A 535 -78.10 7.75 -42.44
N GLU A 536 -77.72 8.10 -41.21
CA GLU A 536 -76.56 8.94 -40.91
C GLU A 536 -75.39 8.07 -40.45
N VAL A 537 -74.17 8.46 -40.84
CA VAL A 537 -72.92 7.84 -40.38
C VAL A 537 -72.01 8.92 -39.86
N PHE A 538 -71.44 8.71 -38.67
CA PHE A 538 -70.54 9.69 -38.06
C PHE A 538 -69.51 9.03 -37.14
N PHE A 539 -68.39 9.70 -37.00
CA PHE A 539 -67.38 9.41 -35.99
C PHE A 539 -67.75 10.03 -34.66
N GLU A 540 -67.50 9.29 -33.58
CA GLU A 540 -67.60 9.80 -32.21
C GLU A 540 -66.33 9.44 -31.43
N ASP A 541 -65.81 10.41 -30.67
CA ASP A 541 -64.71 10.21 -29.73
C ASP A 541 -65.23 10.37 -28.30
N ASP A 542 -65.27 9.27 -27.55
CA ASP A 542 -65.65 9.26 -26.13
C ASP A 542 -64.49 9.61 -25.18
N GLY A 543 -63.32 9.96 -25.74
CA GLY A 543 -62.09 10.28 -25.04
C GLY A 543 -61.13 9.08 -24.88
N LYS A 544 -61.62 7.84 -25.04
CA LYS A 544 -60.80 6.61 -25.02
C LYS A 544 -60.82 5.90 -26.37
N ARG A 545 -61.96 5.89 -27.05
CA ARG A 545 -62.23 5.16 -28.28
C ARG A 545 -62.76 6.10 -29.36
N LEU A 546 -62.28 5.84 -30.57
CA LEU A 546 -62.79 6.44 -31.78
C LEU A 546 -63.68 5.40 -32.48
N ASP A 547 -64.98 5.59 -32.35
CA ASP A 547 -66.00 4.68 -32.87
C ASP A 547 -66.78 5.31 -34.02
N ILE A 548 -67.39 4.45 -34.84
CA ILE A 548 -68.17 4.85 -36.02
C ILE A 548 -69.59 4.35 -35.80
N PHE A 549 -70.54 5.27 -35.80
CA PHE A 549 -71.94 4.96 -35.58
C PHE A 549 -72.75 5.09 -36.86
N ILE A 550 -73.76 4.24 -36.99
CA ILE A 550 -74.85 4.36 -37.96
C ILE A 550 -76.15 4.66 -37.21
N LYS A 551 -76.93 5.62 -37.70
CA LYS A 551 -78.20 6.03 -37.11
C LYS A 551 -79.29 6.11 -38.19
N HIS A 552 -80.35 5.34 -37.99
CA HIS A 552 -81.56 5.41 -38.81
C HIS A 552 -82.58 6.37 -38.15
N PRO A 553 -83.48 7.02 -38.90
CA PRO A 553 -84.39 8.05 -38.40
C PRO A 553 -85.20 7.71 -37.14
N LEU A 554 -85.57 6.43 -36.98
CA LEU A 554 -86.44 5.95 -35.90
C LEU A 554 -85.68 5.19 -34.79
N TYR A 555 -84.36 5.09 -34.87
CA TYR A 555 -83.56 4.25 -33.98
C TYR A 555 -82.37 5.01 -33.38
N ASP A 556 -81.95 4.57 -32.19
CA ASP A 556 -80.73 5.08 -31.57
C ASP A 556 -79.48 4.68 -32.37
N PRO A 557 -78.39 5.49 -32.32
CA PRO A 557 -77.13 5.15 -32.96
C PRO A 557 -76.59 3.80 -32.49
N ARG A 558 -76.10 2.99 -33.42
CA ARG A 558 -75.43 1.71 -33.15
C ARG A 558 -74.08 1.63 -33.86
N PRO A 559 -73.13 0.82 -33.39
CA PRO A 559 -71.85 0.65 -34.07
C PRO A 559 -72.06 0.18 -35.52
N LEU A 560 -71.34 0.79 -36.47
CA LEU A 560 -71.45 0.49 -37.91
C LEU A 560 -71.10 -0.98 -38.23
N GLU A 561 -70.29 -1.62 -37.38
CA GLU A 561 -69.96 -3.05 -37.45
C GLU A 561 -71.19 -3.95 -37.32
N MET A 562 -72.28 -3.46 -36.73
CA MET A 562 -73.56 -4.18 -36.63
C MET A 562 -74.50 -3.91 -37.82
N GLY A 563 -74.14 -3.02 -38.74
CA GLY A 563 -74.91 -2.71 -39.94
C GLY A 563 -74.94 -3.85 -40.97
N SER A 564 -75.84 -3.74 -41.94
CA SER A 564 -75.95 -4.66 -43.08
C SER A 564 -74.70 -4.62 -43.98
N GLY A 565 -74.51 -5.63 -44.84
CA GLY A 565 -73.41 -5.64 -45.80
C GLY A 565 -73.45 -4.44 -46.75
N ALA A 566 -74.65 -4.03 -47.15
CA ALA A 566 -74.88 -2.86 -47.99
C ALA A 566 -74.59 -1.54 -47.24
N GLU A 567 -75.12 -1.39 -46.03
CA GLU A 567 -74.87 -0.22 -45.16
C GLU A 567 -73.38 -0.01 -44.93
N LYS A 568 -72.65 -1.08 -44.60
CA LYS A 568 -71.19 -1.03 -44.41
C LYS A 568 -70.45 -0.62 -45.67
N THR A 569 -70.87 -1.12 -46.83
CA THR A 569 -70.21 -0.83 -48.12
C THR A 569 -70.42 0.62 -48.53
N ILE A 570 -71.66 1.12 -48.42
CA ILE A 570 -72.01 2.52 -48.71
C ILE A 570 -71.31 3.47 -47.72
N SER A 571 -71.37 3.15 -46.43
CA SER A 571 -70.72 3.94 -45.37
C SER A 571 -69.21 3.99 -45.55
N ALA A 572 -68.57 2.86 -45.88
CA ALA A 572 -67.13 2.82 -46.16
C ALA A 572 -66.74 3.75 -47.31
N MET A 573 -67.54 3.76 -48.38
CA MET A 573 -67.28 4.63 -49.52
C MET A 573 -67.46 6.10 -49.18
N ALA A 574 -68.54 6.45 -48.47
CA ALA A 574 -68.80 7.82 -48.04
C ALA A 574 -67.72 8.33 -47.07
N ILE A 575 -67.32 7.52 -46.09
CA ILE A 575 -66.20 7.85 -45.18
C ILE A 575 -64.92 8.08 -45.98
N ARG A 576 -64.59 7.19 -46.92
CA ARG A 576 -63.38 7.34 -47.74
C ARG A 576 -63.39 8.64 -48.55
N LEU A 577 -64.51 8.96 -49.20
CA LEU A 577 -64.66 10.18 -49.98
C LEU A 577 -64.58 11.45 -49.11
N ALA A 578 -65.18 11.42 -47.91
CA ALA A 578 -65.06 12.51 -46.94
C ALA A 578 -63.62 12.67 -46.44
N LEU A 579 -62.92 11.58 -46.16
CA LEU A 579 -61.51 11.64 -45.77
C LEU A 579 -60.64 12.18 -46.90
N LEU A 580 -60.92 11.79 -48.14
CA LEU A 580 -60.27 12.34 -49.32
C LEU A 580 -60.52 13.84 -49.47
N SER A 581 -61.71 14.37 -49.17
CA SER A 581 -61.96 15.81 -49.28
C SER A 581 -61.16 16.63 -48.27
N VAL A 582 -60.96 16.10 -47.05
CA VAL A 582 -60.18 16.78 -45.98
C VAL A 582 -58.69 16.43 -45.95
N SER A 583 -58.24 15.49 -46.79
CA SER A 583 -56.86 14.98 -46.79
C SER A 583 -55.89 15.85 -47.58
N SER A 584 -54.63 15.86 -47.12
CA SER A 584 -53.45 16.40 -47.81
C SER A 584 -52.62 15.33 -48.54
N LEU A 585 -53.05 14.07 -48.55
CA LEU A 585 -52.35 13.00 -49.27
C LEU A 585 -52.32 13.29 -50.79
N PRO A 586 -51.31 12.78 -51.53
CA PRO A 586 -51.32 12.82 -52.99
C PRO A 586 -52.62 12.21 -53.53
N LYS A 587 -53.40 12.99 -54.28
CA LYS A 587 -54.65 12.55 -54.92
C LYS A 587 -54.37 12.39 -56.41
N GLY A 588 -54.55 11.18 -56.92
CA GLY A 588 -54.53 10.94 -58.36
C GLY A 588 -55.83 11.43 -59.00
N ASP A 589 -55.79 11.64 -60.30
CA ASP A 589 -57.00 11.85 -61.12
C ASP A 589 -57.75 10.53 -61.38
N ILE A 590 -57.25 9.40 -60.87
CA ILE A 590 -57.75 8.04 -61.09
C ILE A 590 -58.32 7.44 -59.79
N PHE A 591 -59.46 6.76 -59.91
CA PHE A 591 -60.04 5.96 -58.82
C PHE A 591 -60.43 4.58 -59.31
N VAL A 592 -60.03 3.53 -58.60
CA VAL A 592 -60.22 2.13 -59.00
C VAL A 592 -61.17 1.43 -58.03
N LEU A 593 -62.24 0.84 -58.54
CA LEU A 593 -63.20 0.05 -57.79
C LEU A 593 -63.10 -1.41 -58.25
N ASP A 594 -62.60 -2.29 -57.38
CA ASP A 594 -62.42 -3.71 -57.68
C ASP A 594 -63.49 -4.58 -57.00
N GLU A 595 -64.38 -5.11 -57.83
CA GLU A 595 -65.60 -5.85 -57.51
C GLU A 595 -66.49 -5.13 -56.47
N PRO A 596 -66.87 -3.87 -56.70
CA PRO A 596 -67.77 -3.21 -55.78
C PRO A 596 -69.18 -3.80 -55.93
N GLY A 597 -69.89 -3.92 -54.80
CA GLY A 597 -71.32 -4.18 -54.83
C GLY A 597 -71.75 -5.64 -54.90
N THR A 598 -70.85 -6.62 -54.78
CA THR A 598 -71.22 -8.06 -54.71
C THR A 598 -72.11 -8.41 -53.52
N ALA A 599 -72.15 -7.54 -52.50
CA ALA A 599 -72.94 -7.69 -51.28
C ALA A 599 -74.17 -6.74 -51.25
N LEU A 600 -74.45 -6.04 -52.36
CA LEU A 600 -75.60 -5.14 -52.48
C LEU A 600 -76.80 -5.90 -53.04
N ASP A 601 -77.96 -5.64 -52.46
CA ASP A 601 -79.26 -6.00 -53.02
C ASP A 601 -79.71 -4.96 -54.07
N GLU A 602 -80.81 -5.23 -54.77
CA GLU A 602 -81.32 -4.35 -55.84
C GLU A 602 -81.66 -2.94 -55.34
N GLU A 603 -82.15 -2.81 -54.10
CA GLU A 603 -82.53 -1.53 -53.49
C GLU A 603 -81.31 -0.65 -53.19
N ASN A 604 -80.25 -1.22 -52.59
CA ASN A 604 -79.02 -0.47 -52.31
C ASN A 604 -78.09 -0.36 -53.53
N MET A 605 -78.34 -1.10 -54.61
CA MET A 605 -77.61 -0.96 -55.87
C MET A 605 -77.84 0.41 -56.49
N GLN A 606 -79.06 0.95 -56.39
CA GLN A 606 -79.37 2.29 -56.90
C GLN A 606 -78.57 3.36 -56.14
N GLY A 607 -78.57 3.31 -54.81
CA GLY A 607 -77.75 4.22 -53.99
C GLY A 607 -76.26 4.09 -54.28
N PHE A 608 -75.77 2.89 -54.60
CA PHE A 608 -74.39 2.70 -55.03
C PHE A 608 -74.08 3.36 -56.38
N VAL A 609 -74.99 3.28 -57.36
CA VAL A 609 -74.87 3.99 -58.65
C VAL A 609 -74.84 5.50 -58.44
N ASP A 610 -75.63 6.02 -57.50
CA ASP A 610 -75.62 7.44 -57.16
C ASP A 610 -74.28 7.86 -56.53
N ILE A 611 -73.67 7.02 -55.68
CA ILE A 611 -72.31 7.24 -55.18
C ILE A 611 -71.28 7.22 -56.31
N LEU A 612 -71.39 6.30 -57.29
CA LEU A 612 -70.53 6.30 -58.47
C LEU A 612 -70.62 7.63 -59.23
N SER A 613 -71.81 8.22 -59.32
CA SER A 613 -72.00 9.53 -59.94
C SER A 613 -71.27 10.64 -59.18
N ILE A 614 -71.25 10.59 -57.85
CA ILE A 614 -70.50 11.54 -57.02
C ILE A 614 -69.00 11.35 -57.22
N ILE A 615 -68.50 10.10 -57.26
CA ILE A 615 -67.08 9.80 -57.46
C ILE A 615 -66.57 10.41 -58.77
N ARG A 616 -67.39 10.42 -59.84
CA ARG A 616 -67.06 11.06 -61.13
C ARG A 616 -66.78 12.56 -61.01
N ASN A 617 -67.32 13.25 -59.99
CA ASN A 617 -67.02 14.66 -59.75
C ASN A 617 -65.67 14.87 -59.06
N TYR A 618 -65.15 13.85 -58.37
CA TYR A 618 -63.88 13.91 -57.64
C TYR A 618 -62.68 13.42 -58.46
N PHE A 619 -62.91 12.54 -59.44
CA PHE A 619 -61.84 11.90 -60.22
C PHE A 619 -62.13 11.98 -61.71
N LYS A 620 -61.12 12.27 -62.54
CA LYS A 620 -61.27 12.32 -64.00
C LYS A 620 -61.51 10.95 -64.61
N THR A 621 -60.88 9.91 -64.04
CA THR A 621 -60.95 8.53 -64.54
C THR A 621 -61.37 7.59 -63.41
N VAL A 622 -62.54 6.97 -63.54
CA VAL A 622 -63.00 5.94 -62.59
C VAL A 622 -62.97 4.58 -63.29
N LEU A 623 -62.15 3.66 -62.80
CA LEU A 623 -62.05 2.29 -63.29
C LEU A 623 -62.93 1.37 -62.46
N LEU A 624 -63.97 0.82 -63.07
CA LEU A 624 -64.89 -0.11 -62.44
C LEU A 624 -64.63 -1.54 -62.92
N ILE A 625 -64.14 -2.40 -62.02
CA ILE A 625 -63.93 -3.82 -62.30
C ILE A 625 -65.09 -4.58 -61.66
N SER A 626 -65.97 -5.13 -62.48
CA SER A 626 -67.10 -5.92 -61.98
C SER A 626 -67.46 -7.07 -62.91
N HIS A 627 -68.20 -8.03 -62.38
CA HIS A 627 -68.90 -9.07 -63.14
C HIS A 627 -70.41 -8.86 -63.16
N LEU A 628 -70.93 -7.83 -62.48
CA LEU A 628 -72.36 -7.51 -62.42
C LEU A 628 -72.80 -6.84 -63.72
N ASP A 629 -73.85 -7.37 -64.33
CA ASP A 629 -74.39 -6.82 -65.59
C ASP A 629 -75.09 -5.47 -65.39
N THR A 630 -75.68 -5.23 -64.22
CA THR A 630 -76.38 -3.97 -63.86
C THR A 630 -75.47 -2.74 -63.87
N LEU A 631 -74.16 -2.92 -63.71
CA LEU A 631 -73.17 -1.84 -63.73
C LEU A 631 -72.65 -1.52 -65.14
N LYS A 632 -73.05 -2.29 -66.17
CA LYS A 632 -72.64 -2.03 -67.56
C LYS A 632 -73.29 -0.78 -68.13
N ASP A 633 -74.52 -0.49 -67.71
CA ASP A 633 -75.27 0.67 -68.21
C ASP A 633 -74.80 1.99 -67.59
N CYS A 634 -74.00 1.93 -66.52
CA CYS A 634 -73.47 3.10 -65.81
C CYS A 634 -71.99 3.38 -66.10
N VAL A 635 -71.39 2.84 -67.18
CA VAL A 635 -70.00 3.10 -67.58
C VAL A 635 -69.91 3.68 -68.99
N ASP A 636 -68.96 4.59 -69.19
CA ASP A 636 -68.80 5.28 -70.48
C ASP A 636 -68.02 4.44 -71.51
N MET A 637 -67.14 3.54 -71.03
CA MET A 637 -66.31 2.65 -71.84
C MET A 637 -66.22 1.28 -71.18
N GLN A 638 -66.31 0.21 -71.97
CA GLN A 638 -66.20 -1.17 -71.49
C GLN A 638 -64.91 -1.82 -72.01
N ILE A 639 -64.09 -2.32 -71.10
CA ILE A 639 -62.90 -3.13 -71.42
C ILE A 639 -63.23 -4.60 -71.14
N THR A 640 -63.21 -5.44 -72.16
CA THR A 640 -63.53 -6.87 -72.02
C THR A 640 -62.24 -7.70 -71.99
N ILE A 641 -62.15 -8.60 -71.01
CA ILE A 641 -61.00 -9.49 -70.83
C ILE A 641 -61.42 -10.89 -71.22
N ASP A 642 -60.86 -11.38 -72.32
CA ASP A 642 -61.13 -12.69 -72.90
C ASP A 642 -59.95 -13.63 -72.70
N LYS A 643 -60.21 -14.93 -72.87
CA LYS A 643 -59.15 -15.95 -72.86
C LYS A 643 -58.75 -16.30 -74.29
N LYS A 644 -57.51 -16.01 -74.66
CA LYS A 644 -56.93 -16.35 -75.96
C LYS A 644 -55.68 -17.22 -75.76
N ASP A 645 -55.65 -18.40 -76.39
CA ASP A 645 -54.52 -19.34 -76.35
C ASP A 645 -54.02 -19.72 -74.94
N GLY A 646 -54.93 -19.77 -73.96
CA GLY A 646 -54.58 -20.07 -72.57
C GLY A 646 -54.17 -18.85 -71.73
N TYR A 647 -54.04 -17.67 -72.34
CA TYR A 647 -53.70 -16.40 -71.68
C TYR A 647 -54.93 -15.49 -71.59
N ALA A 648 -54.97 -14.62 -70.59
CA ALA A 648 -55.90 -13.49 -70.61
C ALA A 648 -55.42 -12.45 -71.61
N SER A 649 -56.32 -11.98 -72.46
CA SER A 649 -56.10 -10.94 -73.45
C SER A 649 -57.13 -9.84 -73.23
N VAL A 650 -56.66 -8.59 -73.24
CA VAL A 650 -57.52 -7.41 -73.22
C VAL A 650 -57.86 -7.08 -74.67
N ASN A 651 -59.14 -7.05 -75.00
CA ASN A 651 -59.62 -6.45 -76.24
C ASN A 651 -60.14 -5.06 -75.86
N ALA A 652 -59.39 -4.03 -76.24
CA ALA A 652 -59.75 -2.62 -76.03
C ALA A 652 -60.58 -2.10 -77.20
#